data_AF-A0A3A8YAP1-F1
#
_entry.id   AF-A0A3A8YAP1-F1
#
_cell.length_a   1.000
_cell.length_b   1.000
_cell.length_c   1.000
_cell.angle_alpha   90.00
_cell.angle_beta   90.00
_cell.angle_gamma   90.00
#
_symmetry.space_group_name_H-M   'P 1'
#
loop_
_entity.id
_entity.type
_entity.pdbx_description
1 polymer ?
#
loop_
_entity_poly.entity_id
_entity_poly.type
_entity_poly.pdbx_seq_one_letter_code
_entity_poly.pdbx_strand_id
1 'polypeptide(L)'
;MVMDKELKKVEVRLKLTEGNGLYSSESIDKAETAVRVMADAMAGLDREEVCVVNMDSKGHPINFNVVSIGSLNGSIIPMGNVFKTAILSNAASILLMHNHPSSDVSMSRQDENVTKQLMYAGQIMGIAVLDHIIVGGMTGECYSLRSHYPELFEPDYYGRKLQSVHDAGAACLENEVRENHLLYQTGQKAQYGIYQIAKGSPGDEYIFWGTDFVKKHGLDISGKDYNFIYSGTAEPGETLDSLYEKFNLYHPEDFTGHSLSVSDVIVWNDGKEPKAYYVDSYGFTELPDFVRQREQEISPDNLGEESTFLEIGNQREQGILSDNLGEENITAEIENQSTQEEKAENKTPANDPKSKKKTRAEAVREITEKLEHGLEELFDSDKFKEYLDTMSKFYHYSFNNSLLIAMQKPDATLVASYRSWQKNFNRNVNKGEKGIRILAPTPYKIKEEREVINPLSGLPMLDEKGDVQTEEVEVSLTGFKVAYVFDVSQTSEEPLPEIGAEELLQSVDDYQIFMEALWNVAPVLVEMQEVDGEAKGYFSPVKQKIVIQSRMSESQTVKTTVHEIAHSLLHDTDYARLEGVDVTEKKDRNTKEVEAEAVAYTVCQHFGIDTSDYSFGYVAGWSSGREMTELKKSMQTIQKTAAELIGKIEENIQKIRKKREVSPEMAQKTGERMREVLGTNETDRKQIENFKAETEKCFHKIDGMNASEVEQTAGEYIVQKIAEWGADAKLLGLAVIGSRCRGVERDSSDLDIVAEYQGDIREDDLFGILHEDGLQIGGIEVDINPIKEAKTGTLASYLTKAQEYMDRELAFSIADRYILIHETDGGYDYSILGEDYREIDGGVYDDSNVTIREVLQGIVEDLKQNPDTNGAKGRITEESELVPVNYGELKEKMEDAEHIETVNRIEPEVTFTVAECGEFPTLGNCYEGIKTADEAVEIWQRVQSKNLNTVPGLGIHVHIPGQEDYMDGQIDLVSGRTIDVSILEYTPSMRKEPHVMAKVAELIHRLPDYEIIGDIQPELFVWLDVPDGTVNVLDMKEYGYQWDRMLPMGKEKAMELYQKGLMVQKLYPNDTETYVQGVEDLQGHDGMFGVEKGDWEKWREGREISKQESTYRKKVR
;
A
#
# COMPACT_ATOMS: atom_id res chain seq x y z
N MET A 1 8.44 -34.06 -46.96
CA MET A 1 7.14 -33.51 -47.39
C MET A 1 6.85 -32.34 -46.49
N VAL A 2 6.57 -31.18 -47.08
CA VAL A 2 6.19 -29.95 -46.38
C VAL A 2 4.82 -30.19 -45.74
N MET A 3 4.66 -29.95 -44.44
CA MET A 3 3.35 -29.78 -43.82
C MET A 3 3.25 -28.36 -43.28
N ASP A 4 2.24 -27.67 -43.80
CA ASP A 4 1.84 -26.29 -43.52
C ASP A 4 1.69 -26.03 -42.01
N LYS A 5 2.40 -25.02 -41.51
CA LYS A 5 2.02 -24.37 -40.24
C LYS A 5 0.93 -23.34 -40.57
N GLU A 6 -0.31 -23.64 -40.21
CA GLU A 6 -1.39 -22.64 -40.24
C GLU A 6 -1.10 -21.55 -39.19
N LEU A 7 -0.84 -20.32 -39.66
CA LEU A 7 -0.82 -19.12 -38.83
C LEU A 7 -2.23 -18.85 -38.30
N LYS A 8 -2.41 -18.89 -36.97
CA LYS A 8 -3.65 -18.45 -36.31
C LYS A 8 -3.85 -16.95 -36.55
N LYS A 9 -4.75 -16.60 -37.46
CA LYS A 9 -5.26 -15.24 -37.62
C LYS A 9 -6.19 -14.93 -36.44
N VAL A 10 -5.72 -14.13 -35.48
CA VAL A 10 -6.58 -13.53 -34.46
C VAL A 10 -7.37 -12.40 -35.13
N GLU A 11 -8.66 -12.62 -35.34
CA GLU A 11 -9.54 -11.64 -35.98
C GLU A 11 -10.33 -10.87 -34.90
N VAL A 12 -9.81 -9.71 -34.51
CA VAL A 12 -10.56 -8.76 -33.66
C VAL A 12 -11.66 -8.14 -34.52
N ARG A 13 -12.92 -8.49 -34.26
CA ARG A 13 -14.07 -7.89 -34.96
C ARG A 13 -14.61 -6.71 -34.18
N LEU A 14 -14.32 -5.50 -34.67
CA LEU A 14 -15.09 -4.30 -34.33
C LEU A 14 -16.49 -4.45 -34.93
N LYS A 15 -17.51 -4.57 -34.06
CA LYS A 15 -18.91 -4.57 -34.47
C LYS A 15 -19.40 -3.12 -34.53
N LEU A 16 -19.37 -2.52 -35.71
CA LEU A 16 -20.11 -1.29 -35.99
C LEU A 16 -21.61 -1.60 -35.99
N THR A 17 -22.33 -1.10 -35.00
CA THR A 17 -23.80 -1.07 -34.99
C THR A 17 -24.28 0.14 -35.80
N GLU A 18 -25.28 -0.04 -36.67
CA GLU A 18 -25.97 1.08 -37.32
C GLU A 18 -26.72 1.90 -36.25
N GLY A 19 -26.04 2.91 -35.70
CA GLY A 19 -26.70 4.06 -35.10
C GLY A 19 -27.15 5.01 -36.22
N ASN A 20 -28.23 5.77 -35.99
CA ASN A 20 -28.62 6.85 -36.90
C ASN A 20 -27.44 7.80 -37.09
N GLY A 21 -26.78 7.71 -38.25
CA GLY A 21 -25.64 8.56 -38.55
C GLY A 21 -26.12 9.99 -38.76
N LEU A 22 -25.56 10.93 -37.99
CA LEU A 22 -25.43 12.33 -38.41
C LEU A 22 -24.38 12.38 -39.54
N TYR A 23 -24.66 11.73 -40.67
CA TYR A 23 -23.85 11.83 -41.88
C TYR A 23 -24.25 13.11 -42.61
N SER A 24 -23.49 14.18 -42.38
CA SER A 24 -23.50 15.34 -43.27
C SER A 24 -22.42 15.13 -44.34
N SER A 25 -22.78 15.26 -45.62
CA SER A 25 -21.80 15.33 -46.71
C SER A 25 -21.08 16.69 -46.78
N GLU A 26 -21.48 17.63 -45.93
CA GLU A 26 -20.89 18.97 -45.85
C GLU A 26 -19.70 18.95 -44.88
N SER A 27 -18.54 19.41 -45.35
CA SER A 27 -17.34 19.56 -44.52
C SER A 27 -17.59 20.58 -43.42
N ILE A 28 -17.21 20.25 -42.19
CA ILE A 28 -17.29 21.16 -41.04
C ILE A 28 -15.92 21.86 -40.92
N ASP A 29 -15.76 22.96 -41.66
CA ASP A 29 -14.54 23.78 -41.67
C ASP A 29 -14.68 25.11 -40.91
N LYS A 30 -15.89 25.42 -40.44
CA LYS A 30 -16.26 26.66 -39.74
C LYS A 30 -17.28 26.41 -38.65
N ALA A 31 -17.23 27.22 -37.60
CA ALA A 31 -18.11 27.14 -36.44
C ALA A 31 -19.60 27.24 -36.83
N GLU A 32 -19.95 28.09 -37.80
CA GLU A 32 -21.33 28.26 -38.25
C GLU A 32 -21.90 27.00 -38.92
N THR A 33 -21.05 26.21 -39.57
CA THR A 33 -21.44 24.93 -40.18
C THR A 33 -21.62 23.85 -39.11
N ALA A 34 -20.74 23.80 -38.12
CA ALA A 34 -20.86 22.87 -36.98
C ALA A 34 -22.14 23.11 -36.18
N VAL A 35 -22.43 24.38 -35.89
CA VAL A 35 -23.62 24.82 -35.15
C VAL A 35 -24.88 24.51 -35.93
N ARG A 36 -24.91 24.76 -37.25
CA ARG A 36 -26.07 24.40 -38.08
C ARG A 36 -26.37 22.90 -38.08
N VAL A 37 -25.34 22.05 -37.98
CA VAL A 37 -25.51 20.58 -37.99
C VAL A 37 -25.92 20.04 -36.60
N MET A 38 -25.51 20.68 -35.51
CA MET A 38 -25.62 20.12 -34.15
C MET A 38 -26.53 20.93 -33.19
N ALA A 39 -26.80 22.21 -33.45
CA ALA A 39 -27.56 23.07 -32.53
C ALA A 39 -29.01 22.59 -32.31
N ASP A 40 -29.70 22.10 -33.35
CA ASP A 40 -31.06 21.57 -33.21
C ASP A 40 -31.11 20.32 -32.30
N ALA A 41 -30.03 19.54 -32.24
CA ALA A 41 -29.93 18.37 -31.37
C ALA A 41 -29.61 18.74 -29.91
N MET A 42 -28.91 19.86 -29.69
CA MET A 42 -28.45 20.28 -28.35
C MET A 42 -29.33 21.36 -27.70
N ALA A 43 -30.11 22.13 -28.46
CA ALA A 43 -30.95 23.22 -27.96
C ALA A 43 -32.16 22.75 -27.11
N GLY A 44 -32.47 21.45 -27.11
CA GLY A 44 -33.56 20.87 -26.32
C GLY A 44 -33.13 20.30 -24.97
N LEU A 45 -31.84 20.34 -24.64
CA LEU A 45 -31.27 19.66 -23.47
C LEU A 45 -31.42 20.53 -22.22
N ASP A 46 -31.99 19.97 -21.16
CA ASP A 46 -32.23 20.63 -19.86
C ASP A 46 -31.03 20.56 -18.90
N ARG A 47 -29.91 19.97 -19.36
CA ARG A 47 -28.63 19.82 -18.65
C ARG A 47 -27.47 20.16 -19.58
N GLU A 48 -26.31 20.47 -19.00
CA GLU A 48 -25.07 20.63 -19.77
C GLU A 48 -24.60 19.27 -20.28
N GLU A 49 -24.57 19.11 -21.60
CA GLU A 49 -24.03 17.93 -22.26
C GLU A 49 -22.82 18.31 -23.09
N VAL A 50 -21.75 17.53 -22.93
CA VAL A 50 -20.49 17.70 -23.64
C VAL A 50 -20.40 16.62 -24.70
N CYS A 51 -20.21 17.06 -25.93
CA CYS A 51 -20.23 16.25 -27.13
C CYS A 51 -18.91 16.39 -27.89
N VAL A 52 -18.43 15.28 -28.43
CA VAL A 52 -17.29 15.24 -29.33
C VAL A 52 -17.77 14.82 -30.71
N VAL A 53 -17.49 15.63 -31.72
CA VAL A 53 -17.71 15.29 -33.13
C VAL A 53 -16.39 14.80 -33.71
N ASN A 54 -16.38 13.55 -34.15
CA ASN A 54 -15.22 12.88 -34.72
C ASN A 54 -15.23 13.06 -36.24
N MET A 55 -14.11 13.49 -36.83
CA MET A 55 -14.03 13.84 -38.25
C MET A 55 -12.97 13.05 -39.01
N ASP A 56 -13.22 12.83 -40.30
CA ASP A 56 -12.29 12.20 -41.21
C ASP A 56 -11.17 13.17 -41.66
N SER A 57 -10.19 12.64 -42.39
CA SER A 57 -9.06 13.43 -42.94
C SER A 57 -9.46 14.57 -43.90
N LYS A 58 -10.73 14.63 -44.32
CA LYS A 58 -11.27 15.67 -45.20
C LYS A 58 -12.18 16.65 -44.45
N GLY A 59 -12.35 16.51 -43.14
CA GLY A 59 -13.20 17.37 -42.32
C GLY A 59 -14.69 17.00 -42.35
N HIS A 60 -15.06 15.79 -42.78
CA HIS A 60 -16.44 15.32 -42.69
C HIS A 60 -16.69 14.62 -41.34
N PRO A 61 -17.86 14.85 -40.70
CA PRO A 61 -18.20 14.16 -39.47
C PRO A 61 -18.41 12.65 -39.72
N ILE A 62 -17.73 11.83 -38.94
CA ILE A 62 -17.85 10.37 -38.89
C ILE A 62 -19.01 9.99 -37.95
N ASN A 63 -18.99 10.54 -36.73
CA ASN A 63 -20.03 10.36 -35.72
C ASN A 63 -19.95 11.47 -34.65
N PHE A 64 -20.94 11.50 -33.77
CA PHE A 64 -20.95 12.34 -32.57
C PHE A 64 -21.12 11.45 -31.33
N ASN A 65 -20.46 11.80 -30.22
CA ASN A 65 -20.59 11.09 -28.96
C ASN A 65 -20.76 12.07 -27.80
N VAL A 66 -21.74 11.84 -26.94
CA VAL A 66 -21.87 12.53 -25.66
C VAL A 66 -20.87 11.89 -24.71
N VAL A 67 -19.87 12.66 -24.27
CA VAL A 67 -18.78 12.18 -23.42
C VAL A 67 -18.99 12.51 -21.95
N SER A 68 -19.85 13.48 -21.66
CA SER A 68 -20.26 13.82 -20.30
C SER A 68 -21.62 14.49 -20.28
N ILE A 69 -22.41 14.17 -19.26
CA ILE A 69 -23.70 14.82 -18.96
C ILE A 69 -23.58 15.39 -17.55
N GLY A 70 -23.56 16.72 -17.47
CA GLY A 70 -23.40 17.49 -16.25
C GLY A 70 -24.67 17.58 -15.41
N SER A 71 -24.52 18.19 -14.23
CA SER A 71 -25.65 18.62 -13.40
C SER A 71 -26.19 19.99 -13.89
N LEU A 72 -27.12 20.61 -13.16
CA LEU A 72 -27.55 22.00 -13.44
C LEU A 72 -26.41 23.04 -13.33
N ASN A 73 -25.26 22.69 -12.74
CA ASN A 73 -24.18 23.62 -12.36
C ASN A 73 -22.80 23.30 -12.97
N GLY A 74 -22.70 22.42 -13.98
CA GLY A 74 -21.40 22.09 -14.59
C GLY A 74 -21.24 20.62 -15.00
N SER A 75 -20.36 20.36 -15.97
CA SER A 75 -19.94 19.03 -16.43
C SER A 75 -18.43 18.79 -16.26
N ILE A 76 -18.05 17.66 -15.65
CA ILE A 76 -16.65 17.20 -15.59
C ILE A 76 -16.34 16.48 -16.91
N ILE A 77 -15.24 16.83 -17.58
CA ILE A 77 -14.87 16.27 -18.90
C ILE A 77 -13.60 15.42 -18.76
N PRO A 78 -13.70 14.08 -18.62
CA PRO A 78 -12.54 13.20 -18.62
C PRO A 78 -11.91 13.12 -20.01
N MET A 79 -10.69 13.65 -20.18
CA MET A 79 -9.97 13.70 -21.47
C MET A 79 -9.79 12.31 -22.11
N GLY A 80 -9.58 11.28 -21.29
CA GLY A 80 -9.50 9.89 -21.78
C GLY A 80 -10.76 9.44 -22.53
N ASN A 81 -11.94 9.89 -22.10
CA ASN A 81 -13.21 9.56 -22.78
C ASN A 81 -13.36 10.32 -24.09
N VAL A 82 -12.92 11.59 -24.14
CA VAL A 82 -12.90 12.39 -25.37
C VAL A 82 -12.09 11.69 -26.46
N PHE A 83 -10.82 11.37 -26.18
CA PHE A 83 -9.95 10.75 -27.17
C PHE A 83 -10.25 9.27 -27.43
N LYS A 84 -10.82 8.54 -26.46
CA LYS A 84 -11.31 7.17 -26.69
C LYS A 84 -12.34 7.13 -27.82
N THR A 85 -13.26 8.10 -27.87
CA THR A 85 -14.23 8.17 -28.97
C THR A 85 -13.56 8.46 -30.31
N ALA A 86 -12.56 9.35 -30.33
CA ALA A 86 -11.81 9.70 -31.52
C ALA A 86 -11.02 8.52 -32.10
N ILE A 87 -10.31 7.79 -31.24
CA ILE A 87 -9.50 6.61 -31.60
C ILE A 87 -10.41 5.50 -32.13
N LEU A 88 -11.49 5.18 -31.42
CA LEU A 88 -12.45 4.14 -31.83
C LEU A 88 -13.17 4.49 -33.13
N SER A 89 -13.30 5.79 -33.43
CA SER A 89 -13.91 6.29 -34.66
C SER A 89 -12.91 6.46 -35.81
N ASN A 90 -11.62 6.17 -35.58
CA ASN A 90 -10.53 6.42 -36.52
C ASN A 90 -10.53 7.88 -37.03
N ALA A 91 -10.75 8.83 -36.12
CA ALA A 91 -10.87 10.25 -36.42
C ALA A 91 -9.49 10.87 -36.71
N ALA A 92 -9.40 11.66 -37.78
CA ALA A 92 -8.21 12.48 -38.06
C ALA A 92 -8.24 13.80 -37.28
N SER A 93 -9.43 14.26 -36.91
CA SER A 93 -9.63 15.47 -36.12
C SER A 93 -10.92 15.42 -35.32
N ILE A 94 -11.02 16.26 -34.28
CA ILE A 94 -12.18 16.33 -33.40
C ILE A 94 -12.64 17.77 -33.19
N LEU A 95 -13.92 17.93 -32.86
CA LEU A 95 -14.56 19.18 -32.48
C LEU A 95 -15.28 18.96 -31.14
N LEU A 96 -14.99 19.79 -30.14
CA LEU A 96 -15.69 19.72 -28.86
C LEU A 96 -16.86 20.71 -28.86
N MET A 97 -18.02 20.27 -28.37
CA MET A 97 -19.21 21.11 -28.24
C MET A 97 -19.88 20.88 -26.89
N HIS A 98 -20.34 21.93 -26.23
CA HIS A 98 -21.22 21.79 -25.07
C HIS A 98 -22.28 22.89 -25.05
N ASN A 99 -23.43 22.60 -24.43
CA ASN A 99 -24.47 23.60 -24.24
C ASN A 99 -24.38 24.23 -22.85
N HIS A 100 -24.67 25.52 -22.74
CA HIS A 100 -24.97 26.19 -21.48
C HIS A 100 -26.50 26.35 -21.36
N PRO A 101 -27.19 25.62 -20.45
CA PRO A 101 -28.62 25.77 -20.20
C PRO A 101 -29.01 27.21 -19.81
N SER A 102 -28.09 27.95 -19.19
CA SER A 102 -28.25 29.38 -18.85
C SER A 102 -28.40 30.30 -20.07
N SER A 103 -28.06 29.80 -21.26
CA SER A 103 -28.01 30.52 -22.54
C SER A 103 -26.99 31.66 -22.60
N ASP A 104 -26.11 31.80 -21.58
CA ASP A 104 -24.92 32.64 -21.66
C ASP A 104 -23.81 31.86 -22.36
N VAL A 105 -23.40 32.32 -23.54
CA VAL A 105 -22.37 31.64 -24.37
C VAL A 105 -20.95 32.12 -24.07
N SER A 106 -20.76 32.97 -23.05
CA SER A 106 -19.42 33.43 -22.67
C SER A 106 -18.57 32.26 -22.14
N MET A 107 -17.30 32.26 -22.55
CA MET A 107 -16.32 31.28 -22.11
C MET A 107 -16.09 31.40 -20.60
N SER A 108 -16.36 30.34 -19.86
CA SER A 108 -15.95 30.23 -18.46
C SER A 108 -14.46 29.90 -18.35
N ARG A 109 -13.84 30.15 -17.20
CA ARG A 109 -12.46 29.70 -16.93
C ARG A 109 -12.30 28.18 -17.07
N GLN A 110 -13.37 27.42 -16.83
CA GLN A 110 -13.38 25.96 -16.99
C GLN A 110 -13.31 25.57 -18.47
N ASP A 111 -14.05 26.25 -19.34
CA ASP A 111 -14.04 26.01 -20.80
C ASP A 111 -12.66 26.31 -21.39
N GLU A 112 -12.01 27.38 -20.94
CA GLU A 112 -10.65 27.75 -21.35
C GLU A 112 -9.64 26.65 -21.01
N ASN A 113 -9.68 26.14 -19.78
CA ASN A 113 -8.77 25.12 -19.28
C ASN A 113 -8.97 23.77 -19.97
N VAL A 114 -10.23 23.35 -20.17
CA VAL A 114 -10.58 22.16 -20.95
C VAL A 114 -10.03 22.28 -22.38
N THR A 115 -10.16 23.45 -23.00
CA THR A 115 -9.63 23.69 -24.35
C THR A 115 -8.12 23.52 -24.41
N LYS A 116 -7.37 24.12 -23.48
CA LYS A 116 -5.91 24.01 -23.42
C LYS A 116 -5.44 22.55 -23.25
N GLN A 117 -6.09 21.80 -22.36
CA GLN A 117 -5.79 20.38 -22.15
C GLN A 117 -6.11 19.54 -23.39
N LEU A 118 -7.25 19.81 -24.04
CA LEU A 118 -7.66 19.14 -25.26
C LEU A 118 -6.64 19.38 -26.40
N MET A 119 -6.19 20.62 -26.58
CA MET A 119 -5.19 20.99 -27.57
C MET A 119 -3.86 20.26 -27.35
N TYR A 120 -3.38 20.21 -26.10
CA TYR A 120 -2.14 19.52 -25.74
C TYR A 120 -2.22 18.01 -25.98
N ALA A 121 -3.30 17.37 -25.51
CA ALA A 121 -3.52 15.94 -25.71
C ALA A 121 -3.71 15.59 -27.18
N GLY A 122 -4.42 16.41 -27.96
CA GLY A 122 -4.59 16.21 -29.40
C GLY A 122 -3.27 16.21 -30.16
N GLN A 123 -2.33 17.08 -29.77
CA GLN A 123 -1.00 17.11 -30.37
C GLN A 123 -0.19 15.84 -30.09
N ILE A 124 -0.22 15.34 -28.85
CA ILE A 124 0.45 14.08 -28.48
C ILE A 124 -0.14 12.90 -29.26
N MET A 125 -1.47 12.86 -29.37
CA MET A 125 -2.19 11.76 -30.00
C MET A 125 -2.20 11.84 -31.54
N GLY A 126 -1.71 12.93 -32.12
CA GLY A 126 -1.77 13.17 -33.56
C GLY A 126 -3.19 13.36 -34.11
N ILE A 127 -4.13 13.78 -33.26
CA ILE A 127 -5.54 14.02 -33.62
C ILE A 127 -5.82 15.52 -33.46
N ALA A 128 -6.05 16.21 -34.58
CA ALA A 128 -6.19 17.67 -34.56
C ALA A 128 -7.49 18.12 -33.89
N VAL A 129 -7.42 19.11 -33.01
CA VAL A 129 -8.59 19.71 -32.37
C VAL A 129 -9.00 20.94 -33.17
N LEU A 130 -10.15 20.85 -33.85
CA LEU A 130 -10.59 21.89 -34.79
C LEU A 130 -11.24 23.07 -34.09
N ASP A 131 -12.01 22.88 -33.02
CA ASP A 131 -12.59 24.00 -32.27
C ASP A 131 -13.18 23.48 -30.96
N HIS A 132 -13.52 24.42 -30.09
CA HIS A 132 -14.39 24.22 -28.96
C HIS A 132 -15.55 25.21 -29.05
N ILE A 133 -16.78 24.71 -29.19
CA ILE A 133 -17.96 25.52 -29.44
C ILE A 133 -18.94 25.42 -28.26
N ILE A 134 -19.23 26.57 -27.66
CA ILE A 134 -20.27 26.71 -26.63
C ILE A 134 -21.60 27.05 -27.32
N VAL A 135 -22.67 26.34 -26.99
CA VAL A 135 -24.01 26.53 -27.55
C VAL A 135 -24.97 27.05 -26.48
N GLY A 136 -25.64 28.18 -26.74
CA GLY A 136 -26.65 28.73 -25.85
C GLY A 136 -27.93 27.91 -25.91
N GLY A 137 -28.31 27.30 -24.78
CA GLY A 137 -29.38 26.29 -24.72
C GLY A 137 -30.70 26.71 -25.36
N MET A 138 -31.22 27.90 -25.07
CA MET A 138 -32.52 28.35 -25.59
C MET A 138 -32.43 29.35 -26.76
N THR A 139 -31.25 29.95 -26.98
CA THR A 139 -31.05 31.01 -27.97
C THR A 139 -30.51 30.47 -29.30
N GLY A 140 -29.86 29.30 -29.30
CA GLY A 140 -29.14 28.77 -30.45
C GLY A 140 -27.92 29.61 -30.85
N GLU A 141 -27.54 30.58 -30.01
CA GLU A 141 -26.31 31.36 -30.18
C GLU A 141 -25.11 30.46 -29.91
N CYS A 142 -23.98 30.76 -30.56
CA CYS A 142 -22.77 29.95 -30.44
C CYS A 142 -21.55 30.82 -30.20
N TYR A 143 -20.60 30.28 -29.45
CA TYR A 143 -19.32 30.91 -29.17
C TYR A 143 -18.19 29.95 -29.52
N SER A 144 -17.51 30.22 -30.64
CA SER A 144 -16.33 29.49 -31.09
C SER A 144 -15.10 30.04 -30.40
N LEU A 145 -14.40 29.18 -29.66
CA LEU A 145 -13.18 29.56 -28.97
C LEU A 145 -12.03 29.80 -29.96
N ARG A 146 -11.94 29.05 -31.08
CA ARG A 146 -10.93 29.33 -32.12
C ARG A 146 -11.10 30.72 -32.73
N SER A 147 -12.34 31.18 -32.91
CA SER A 147 -12.60 32.48 -33.54
C SER A 147 -12.25 33.65 -32.62
N HIS A 148 -12.43 33.47 -31.31
CA HIS A 148 -12.19 34.52 -30.31
C HIS A 148 -10.78 34.47 -29.70
N TYR A 149 -10.16 33.28 -29.68
CA TYR A 149 -8.83 33.01 -29.12
C TYR A 149 -7.99 32.15 -30.09
N PRO A 150 -7.69 32.64 -31.30
CA PRO A 150 -6.97 31.88 -32.33
C PRO A 150 -5.58 31.40 -31.87
N GLU A 151 -4.94 32.12 -30.97
CA GLU A 151 -3.65 31.79 -30.36
C GLU A 151 -3.67 30.46 -29.60
N LEU A 152 -4.81 30.07 -29.00
CA LEU A 152 -4.94 28.78 -28.30
C LEU A 152 -4.91 27.59 -29.26
N PHE A 153 -5.08 27.83 -30.57
CA PHE A 153 -5.20 26.79 -31.60
C PHE A 153 -4.04 26.80 -32.60
N GLU A 154 -2.95 27.53 -32.32
CA GLU A 154 -1.74 27.54 -33.16
C GLU A 154 -0.87 26.28 -32.91
N PRO A 155 -0.43 25.55 -33.97
CA PRO A 155 0.39 24.33 -33.83
C PRO A 155 1.74 24.55 -33.12
N ASP A 156 2.35 25.72 -33.32
CA ASP A 156 3.68 26.05 -32.79
C ASP A 156 3.66 26.53 -31.32
N TYR A 157 2.48 26.79 -30.76
CA TYR A 157 2.30 27.23 -29.37
C TYR A 157 2.69 26.13 -28.38
N TYR A 158 2.18 24.91 -28.60
CA TYR A 158 2.46 23.74 -27.76
C TYR A 158 3.72 22.97 -28.22
N GLY A 159 4.09 23.06 -29.50
CA GLY A 159 5.32 22.44 -30.02
C GLY A 159 6.62 22.99 -29.43
N ARG A 160 6.70 24.31 -29.19
CA ARG A 160 7.87 24.93 -28.53
C ARG A 160 7.99 24.53 -27.05
N LYS A 161 6.86 24.30 -26.38
CA LYS A 161 6.79 23.82 -25.00
C LYS A 161 7.21 22.35 -24.88
N LEU A 162 6.87 21.50 -25.85
CA LEU A 162 7.36 20.12 -25.94
C LEU A 162 8.88 20.03 -26.15
N GLN A 163 9.47 20.99 -26.88
CA GLN A 163 10.92 21.06 -27.08
C GLN A 163 11.66 21.50 -25.80
N SER A 164 11.15 22.50 -25.07
CA SER A 164 11.73 22.90 -23.78
C SER A 164 11.58 21.81 -22.70
N VAL A 165 10.53 21.00 -22.80
CA VAL A 165 10.25 19.82 -21.98
C VAL A 165 11.24 18.67 -22.26
N HIS A 166 11.54 18.42 -23.53
CA HIS A 166 12.52 17.42 -23.94
C HIS A 166 13.92 17.77 -23.38
N ASP A 167 14.24 19.07 -23.31
CA ASP A 167 15.54 19.57 -22.87
C ASP A 167 15.66 19.71 -21.33
N ALA A 168 14.54 19.83 -20.59
CA ALA A 168 14.53 20.03 -19.13
C ALA A 168 14.43 18.74 -18.29
N GLY A 169 14.15 17.58 -18.91
CA GLY A 169 13.96 16.31 -18.19
C GLY A 169 12.62 16.22 -17.44
N ALA A 170 12.14 14.99 -17.24
CA ALA A 170 10.76 14.66 -16.83
C ALA A 170 10.25 15.35 -15.55
N ALA A 171 11.12 15.80 -14.63
CA ALA A 171 10.73 16.38 -13.35
C ALA A 171 10.20 17.83 -13.43
N CYS A 172 10.67 18.65 -14.38
CA CYS A 172 10.27 20.07 -14.46
C CYS A 172 8.80 20.23 -14.91
N LEU A 173 8.30 19.29 -15.71
CA LEU A 173 6.95 19.29 -16.27
C LEU A 173 5.89 18.90 -15.22
N GLU A 174 6.24 18.01 -14.29
CA GLU A 174 5.35 17.66 -13.19
C GLU A 174 5.11 18.84 -12.24
N ASN A 175 6.16 19.60 -11.90
CA ASN A 175 6.06 20.68 -10.93
C ASN A 175 5.27 21.90 -11.46
N GLU A 176 5.44 22.30 -12.72
CA GLU A 176 4.62 23.37 -13.32
C GLU A 176 3.15 22.98 -13.44
N VAL A 177 2.86 21.70 -13.77
CA VAL A 177 1.49 21.19 -13.85
C VAL A 177 0.85 21.11 -12.46
N ARG A 178 1.60 20.65 -11.46
CA ARG A 178 1.19 20.61 -10.04
C ARG A 178 0.96 22.02 -9.47
N GLU A 179 1.82 22.98 -9.78
CA GLU A 179 1.68 24.39 -9.38
C GLU A 179 0.43 25.03 -10.01
N ASN A 180 0.20 24.80 -11.30
CA ASN A 180 -0.99 25.29 -12.00
C ASN A 180 -2.28 24.66 -11.43
N HIS A 181 -2.26 23.37 -11.12
CA HIS A 181 -3.38 22.69 -10.46
C HIS A 181 -3.72 23.32 -9.10
N LEU A 182 -2.71 23.57 -8.27
CA LEU A 182 -2.86 24.20 -6.96
C LEU A 182 -3.44 25.61 -7.03
N LEU A 183 -2.99 26.44 -7.96
CA LEU A 183 -3.38 27.86 -8.01
C LEU A 183 -4.73 28.09 -8.67
N TYR A 184 -5.17 27.22 -9.60
CA TYR A 184 -6.31 27.53 -10.47
C TYR A 184 -7.49 26.56 -10.39
N GLN A 185 -7.36 25.41 -9.71
CA GLN A 185 -8.46 24.45 -9.62
C GLN A 185 -9.41 24.78 -8.46
N THR A 186 -10.73 24.80 -8.75
CA THR A 186 -11.78 25.09 -7.77
C THR A 186 -12.82 23.96 -7.72
N GLY A 187 -13.43 23.75 -6.54
CA GLY A 187 -14.47 22.73 -6.34
C GLY A 187 -14.01 21.30 -6.00
N GLN A 188 -12.71 21.10 -5.71
CA GLN A 188 -12.17 19.84 -5.16
C GLN A 188 -11.79 19.98 -3.68
N LYS A 189 -11.33 18.88 -3.04
CA LYS A 189 -10.80 18.89 -1.67
C LYS A 189 -9.72 19.97 -1.53
N ALA A 190 -9.59 20.59 -0.36
CA ALA A 190 -8.57 21.59 -0.09
C ALA A 190 -7.18 21.06 -0.47
N GLN A 191 -6.29 21.92 -0.96
CA GLN A 191 -4.93 21.60 -1.42
C GLN A 191 -3.95 22.62 -0.85
N TYR A 192 -2.68 22.26 -0.81
CA TYR A 192 -1.59 23.17 -0.43
C TYR A 192 -0.37 22.95 -1.31
N GLY A 193 0.53 23.92 -1.34
CA GLY A 193 1.85 23.77 -1.97
C GLY A 193 2.94 24.52 -1.25
N ILE A 194 4.17 24.02 -1.46
CA ILE A 194 5.36 24.44 -0.76
C ILE A 194 6.30 25.14 -1.73
N TYR A 195 6.77 26.31 -1.32
CA TYR A 195 7.65 27.20 -2.06
C TYR A 195 8.90 27.49 -1.25
N GLN A 196 10.06 27.34 -1.89
CA GLN A 196 11.37 27.59 -1.26
C GLN A 196 12.21 28.52 -2.11
N ILE A 197 13.10 29.29 -1.49
CA ILE A 197 13.91 30.30 -2.18
C ILE A 197 14.78 29.62 -3.25
N ALA A 198 14.67 30.13 -4.48
CA ALA A 198 15.45 29.68 -5.61
C ALA A 198 16.91 30.08 -5.43
N LYS A 199 17.81 29.10 -5.45
CA LYS A 199 19.25 29.31 -5.26
C LYS A 199 19.80 30.32 -6.29
N GLY A 200 20.42 31.41 -5.81
CA GLY A 200 20.96 32.49 -6.64
C GLY A 200 19.96 33.60 -6.98
N SER A 201 18.75 33.57 -6.41
CA SER A 201 17.77 34.67 -6.51
C SER A 201 18.11 35.78 -5.50
N PRO A 202 17.53 36.99 -5.65
CA PRO A 202 17.58 38.03 -4.61
C PRO A 202 17.09 37.56 -3.22
N GLY A 203 16.32 36.48 -3.18
CA GLY A 203 15.87 35.82 -1.94
C GLY A 203 16.98 35.31 -1.04
N ASP A 204 18.15 34.97 -1.60
CA ASP A 204 19.30 34.49 -0.81
C ASP A 204 19.75 35.52 0.26
N GLU A 205 19.45 36.81 0.08
CA GLU A 205 19.81 37.87 1.04
C GLU A 205 18.98 37.85 2.33
N TYR A 206 17.80 37.21 2.31
CA TYR A 206 16.86 37.17 3.44
C TYR A 206 16.43 35.76 3.85
N ILE A 207 17.19 34.74 3.42
CA ILE A 207 16.97 33.36 3.86
C ILE A 207 17.08 33.25 5.39
N PHE A 208 16.13 32.55 6.02
CA PHE A 208 15.97 32.43 7.48
C PHE A 208 15.61 33.72 8.24
N TRP A 209 15.22 34.80 7.57
CA TRP A 209 14.81 36.03 8.23
C TRP A 209 13.30 36.11 8.41
N GLY A 210 12.84 36.46 9.60
CA GLY A 210 11.42 36.75 9.83
C GLY A 210 10.96 38.01 9.10
N THR A 211 9.67 38.12 8.78
CA THR A 211 9.15 39.19 7.90
C THR A 211 9.41 40.59 8.45
N ASP A 212 9.39 40.76 9.77
CA ASP A 212 9.74 42.02 10.45
C ASP A 212 11.18 42.46 10.20
N PHE A 213 12.10 41.50 10.12
CA PHE A 213 13.52 41.77 9.92
C PHE A 213 13.80 42.13 8.45
N VAL A 214 13.13 41.46 7.51
CA VAL A 214 13.19 41.77 6.07
C VAL A 214 12.70 43.20 5.81
N LYS A 215 11.53 43.58 6.36
CA LYS A 215 10.96 44.93 6.24
C LYS A 215 11.89 45.99 6.86
N LYS A 216 12.52 45.71 8.00
CA LYS A 216 13.45 46.64 8.67
C LYS A 216 14.71 46.93 7.86
N HIS A 217 15.12 46.02 6.99
CA HIS A 217 16.28 46.19 6.10
C HIS A 217 15.89 46.73 4.71
N GLY A 218 14.61 47.06 4.48
CA GLY A 218 14.12 47.64 3.24
C GLY A 218 14.06 46.67 2.06
N LEU A 219 14.00 45.37 2.35
CA LEU A 219 13.82 44.30 1.36
C LEU A 219 12.33 43.92 1.29
N ASP A 220 11.90 43.35 0.16
CA ASP A 220 10.53 42.90 -0.07
C ASP A 220 10.53 41.41 -0.47
N ILE A 221 9.53 40.67 0.01
CA ILE A 221 9.42 39.22 -0.24
C ILE A 221 8.66 39.04 -1.55
N SER A 222 9.35 38.58 -2.59
CA SER A 222 8.81 38.46 -3.95
C SER A 222 8.62 36.99 -4.31
N GLY A 223 7.45 36.63 -4.83
CA GLY A 223 7.16 35.28 -5.34
C GLY A 223 8.03 34.84 -6.52
N LYS A 224 8.73 35.79 -7.18
CA LYS A 224 9.71 35.50 -8.23
C LYS A 224 11.00 34.87 -7.69
N ASP A 225 11.28 35.06 -6.41
CA ASP A 225 12.49 34.58 -5.75
C ASP A 225 12.36 33.11 -5.32
N TYR A 226 11.20 32.48 -5.54
CA TYR A 226 10.83 31.16 -5.04
C TYR A 226 10.59 30.14 -6.15
N ASN A 227 10.97 28.89 -5.89
CA ASN A 227 10.62 27.72 -6.69
C ASN A 227 9.44 26.98 -6.03
N PHE A 228 8.53 26.46 -6.86
CA PHE A 228 7.55 25.49 -6.41
C PHE A 228 8.21 24.12 -6.24
N ILE A 229 8.04 23.53 -5.06
CA ILE A 229 8.70 22.30 -4.66
C ILE A 229 7.71 21.13 -4.60
N TYR A 230 6.48 21.40 -4.17
CA TYR A 230 5.53 20.35 -3.84
C TYR A 230 4.09 20.84 -3.79
N SER A 231 3.13 19.97 -4.10
CA SER A 231 1.72 20.16 -3.77
C SER A 231 1.12 18.88 -3.22
N GLY A 232 0.21 19.02 -2.26
CA GLY A 232 -0.57 17.92 -1.72
C GLY A 232 -2.06 18.29 -1.57
N THR A 233 -2.90 17.28 -1.38
CA THR A 233 -4.28 17.49 -0.94
C THR A 233 -4.30 17.62 0.57
N ALA A 234 -5.02 18.62 1.07
CA ALA A 234 -5.23 18.85 2.47
C ALA A 234 -6.25 17.88 3.07
N GLU A 235 -5.92 17.32 4.23
CA GLU A 235 -6.80 16.45 5.00
C GLU A 235 -7.83 17.26 5.81
N PRO A 236 -9.01 16.69 6.13
CA PRO A 236 -10.00 17.39 6.94
C PRO A 236 -9.45 17.80 8.31
N GLY A 237 -9.32 19.11 8.56
CA GLY A 237 -8.76 19.67 9.79
C GLY A 237 -7.26 19.97 9.75
N GLU A 238 -6.58 19.74 8.63
CA GLU A 238 -5.18 20.13 8.44
C GLU A 238 -5.06 21.67 8.47
N THR A 239 -4.02 22.15 9.16
CA THR A 239 -3.72 23.58 9.41
C THR A 239 -2.31 23.93 8.91
N LEU A 240 -1.95 25.21 8.90
CA LEU A 240 -0.60 25.64 8.56
C LEU A 240 0.45 25.08 9.53
N ASP A 241 0.14 25.01 10.83
CA ASP A 241 1.02 24.42 11.85
C ASP A 241 1.25 22.92 11.59
N SER A 242 0.20 22.16 11.24
CA SER A 242 0.37 20.74 10.90
C SER A 242 1.12 20.53 9.60
N LEU A 243 1.00 21.43 8.60
CA LEU A 243 1.84 21.39 7.40
C LEU A 243 3.31 21.70 7.71
N TYR A 244 3.56 22.67 8.57
CA TYR A 244 4.92 22.99 9.01
C TYR A 244 5.58 21.81 9.74
N GLU A 245 4.85 21.12 10.62
CA GLU A 245 5.35 19.90 11.27
C GLU A 245 5.57 18.76 10.27
N LYS A 246 4.63 18.56 9.34
CA LYS A 246 4.71 17.54 8.27
C LYS A 246 5.99 17.70 7.45
N PHE A 247 6.25 18.87 6.89
CA PHE A 247 7.45 19.11 6.08
C PHE A 247 8.71 19.41 6.89
N ASN A 248 8.71 19.27 8.22
CA ASN A 248 9.93 19.33 9.04
C ASN A 248 10.31 17.99 9.65
N LEU A 249 9.31 17.16 9.96
CA LEU A 249 9.51 15.91 10.68
C LEU A 249 9.17 14.68 9.83
N TYR A 250 8.28 14.82 8.85
CA TYR A 250 7.70 13.71 8.08
C TYR A 250 7.46 14.10 6.61
N HIS A 251 8.53 14.46 5.89
CA HIS A 251 8.43 14.82 4.48
C HIS A 251 7.73 13.70 3.69
N PRO A 252 6.78 14.02 2.79
CA PRO A 252 6.26 13.06 1.81
C PRO A 252 7.40 12.40 1.02
N GLU A 253 7.26 11.14 0.63
CA GLU A 253 8.33 10.40 -0.08
C GLU A 253 8.72 11.06 -1.42
N ASP A 254 7.78 11.78 -2.05
CA ASP A 254 7.99 12.54 -3.29
C ASP A 254 8.33 14.02 -3.06
N PHE A 255 8.53 14.45 -1.81
CA PHE A 255 9.01 15.79 -1.47
C PHE A 255 10.53 15.89 -1.63
N THR A 256 10.97 16.76 -2.53
CA THR A 256 12.40 16.90 -2.92
C THR A 256 13.07 18.16 -2.36
N GLY A 257 12.34 19.00 -1.63
CA GLY A 257 12.87 20.20 -0.98
C GLY A 257 13.53 19.97 0.37
N HIS A 258 14.02 21.03 0.99
CA HIS A 258 14.48 20.98 2.37
C HIS A 258 13.32 21.11 3.37
N SER A 259 13.59 20.85 4.63
CA SER A 259 12.61 21.05 5.69
C SER A 259 12.11 22.49 5.76
N LEU A 260 10.83 22.69 6.05
CA LEU A 260 10.22 24.02 6.11
C LEU A 260 10.90 24.90 7.16
N SER A 261 11.50 25.99 6.71
CA SER A 261 12.29 26.89 7.54
C SER A 261 11.77 28.32 7.45
N VAL A 262 12.21 29.18 8.38
CA VAL A 262 11.95 30.62 8.27
C VAL A 262 12.38 31.05 6.87
N SER A 263 11.53 31.81 6.18
CA SER A 263 11.65 32.17 4.76
C SER A 263 11.01 31.29 3.70
N ASP A 264 10.49 30.11 4.04
CA ASP A 264 9.69 29.33 3.11
C ASP A 264 8.23 29.84 3.04
N VAL A 265 7.51 29.50 1.96
CA VAL A 265 6.12 29.92 1.75
C VAL A 265 5.21 28.72 1.50
N ILE A 266 4.07 28.70 2.20
CA ILE A 266 3.00 27.73 2.04
C ILE A 266 1.84 28.41 1.33
N VAL A 267 1.41 27.90 0.17
CA VAL A 267 0.18 28.33 -0.49
C VAL A 267 -0.93 27.34 -0.15
N TRP A 268 -2.07 27.84 0.29
CA TRP A 268 -3.25 27.06 0.65
C TRP A 268 -4.44 27.41 -0.24
N ASN A 269 -5.11 26.41 -0.80
CA ASN A 269 -6.30 26.56 -1.63
C ASN A 269 -7.42 25.64 -1.10
N ASP A 270 -8.47 26.20 -0.48
CA ASP A 270 -9.63 25.45 0.03
C ASP A 270 -10.76 25.27 -1.01
N GLY A 271 -10.45 25.46 -2.30
CA GLY A 271 -11.42 25.51 -3.39
C GLY A 271 -12.03 26.89 -3.62
N LYS A 272 -11.54 27.94 -2.93
CA LYS A 272 -11.85 29.36 -3.16
C LYS A 272 -10.64 30.09 -3.77
N GLU A 273 -10.20 31.20 -3.16
CA GLU A 273 -9.04 31.98 -3.59
C GLU A 273 -7.80 31.50 -2.83
N PRO A 274 -6.72 31.08 -3.52
CA PRO A 274 -5.51 30.61 -2.86
C PRO A 274 -4.83 31.73 -2.06
N LYS A 275 -4.32 31.38 -0.88
CA LYS A 275 -3.63 32.29 0.04
C LYS A 275 -2.22 31.81 0.32
N ALA A 276 -1.26 32.72 0.33
CA ALA A 276 0.14 32.41 0.64
C ALA A 276 0.50 32.84 2.06
N TYR A 277 1.27 32.01 2.75
CA TYR A 277 1.71 32.21 4.13
C TYR A 277 3.21 31.98 4.23
N TYR A 278 3.92 33.01 4.66
CA TYR A 278 5.35 32.97 4.95
C TYR A 278 5.59 32.31 6.30
N VAL A 279 6.54 31.38 6.36
CA VAL A 279 7.01 30.78 7.59
C VAL A 279 7.89 31.80 8.32
N ASP A 280 7.39 32.31 9.45
CA ASP A 280 8.09 33.33 10.25
C ASP A 280 8.79 32.68 11.46
N SER A 281 9.52 33.48 12.24
CA SER A 281 10.21 33.01 13.46
C SER A 281 9.23 32.53 14.54
N TYR A 282 7.97 33.00 14.49
CA TYR A 282 6.88 32.59 15.35
C TYR A 282 5.58 32.54 14.53
N GLY A 283 5.18 31.35 14.09
CA GLY A 283 3.96 31.14 13.31
C GLY A 283 4.09 31.57 11.84
N PHE A 284 3.00 32.05 11.25
CA PHE A 284 2.92 32.37 9.82
C PHE A 284 2.41 33.78 9.56
N THR A 285 2.96 34.42 8.53
CA THR A 285 2.57 35.76 8.08
C THR A 285 1.97 35.66 6.67
N GLU A 286 0.71 36.09 6.48
CA GLU A 286 0.06 36.08 5.17
C GLU A 286 0.78 37.04 4.19
N LEU A 287 0.98 36.59 2.95
CA LEU A 287 1.56 37.37 1.84
C LEU A 287 0.52 37.60 0.74
N PRO A 288 -0.26 38.70 0.79
CA PRO A 288 -1.41 38.91 -0.09
C PRO A 288 -1.06 38.98 -1.58
N ASP A 289 0.13 39.49 -1.92
CA ASP A 289 0.55 39.69 -3.31
C ASP A 289 1.30 38.48 -3.89
N PHE A 290 1.71 37.51 -3.07
CA PHE A 290 2.61 36.42 -3.49
C PHE A 290 1.96 35.50 -4.53
N VAL A 291 0.71 35.09 -4.31
CA VAL A 291 -0.06 34.27 -5.26
C VAL A 291 -0.15 34.98 -6.60
N ARG A 292 -0.58 36.25 -6.60
CA ARG A 292 -0.70 37.07 -7.81
C ARG A 292 0.63 37.24 -8.56
N GLN A 293 1.74 37.32 -7.84
CA GLN A 293 3.08 37.37 -8.44
C GLN A 293 3.46 36.03 -9.08
N ARG A 294 3.16 34.88 -8.44
CA ARG A 294 3.35 33.54 -9.04
C ARG A 294 2.51 33.33 -10.29
N GLU A 295 1.25 33.77 -10.26
CA GLU A 295 0.36 33.73 -11.42
C GLU A 295 0.91 34.52 -12.63
N GLN A 296 1.63 35.63 -12.38
CA GLN A 296 2.27 36.44 -13.43
C GLN A 296 3.54 35.82 -14.02
N GLU A 297 4.18 34.90 -13.29
CA GLU A 297 5.37 34.16 -13.75
C GLU A 297 4.99 32.86 -14.49
N ILE A 298 3.86 32.24 -14.13
CA ILE A 298 3.31 31.05 -14.80
C ILE A 298 2.55 31.44 -16.10
N SER A 299 2.24 32.73 -16.26
CA SER A 299 1.61 33.28 -17.46
C SER A 299 2.60 33.38 -18.64
N PRO A 300 2.22 33.05 -19.89
CA PRO A 300 3.11 33.05 -21.06
C PRO A 300 3.69 34.40 -21.50
N ASP A 301 3.36 35.52 -20.83
CA ASP A 301 3.58 36.86 -21.37
C ASP A 301 4.88 37.56 -20.93
N ASN A 302 5.72 36.97 -20.07
CA ASN A 302 6.90 37.66 -19.55
C ASN A 302 8.23 37.09 -20.06
N LEU A 303 8.77 37.70 -21.13
CA LEU A 303 10.20 38.07 -21.27
C LEU A 303 10.38 39.03 -22.47
N GLY A 304 10.45 40.35 -22.21
CA GLY A 304 10.95 41.37 -23.15
C GLY A 304 10.40 42.79 -22.93
N GLU A 305 11.22 43.69 -22.37
CA GLU A 305 10.91 45.10 -22.04
C GLU A 305 10.55 46.01 -23.24
N GLU A 306 9.54 46.88 -23.05
CA GLU A 306 9.52 48.37 -23.27
C GLU A 306 8.11 48.90 -23.63
N SER A 307 7.52 49.70 -22.71
CA SER A 307 6.71 50.93 -22.93
C SER A 307 5.54 50.90 -23.96
N THR A 308 4.29 51.38 -23.74
CA THR A 308 3.84 52.61 -23.05
C THR A 308 2.31 52.80 -23.20
N PHE A 309 1.69 53.54 -22.25
CA PHE A 309 0.48 54.40 -22.36
C PHE A 309 -0.93 53.75 -22.48
N LEU A 310 -2.01 54.18 -21.79
CA LEU A 310 -2.34 55.45 -21.11
C LEU A 310 -3.51 55.26 -20.13
N GLU A 311 -3.28 55.53 -18.85
CA GLU A 311 -4.02 56.51 -18.03
C GLU A 311 -5.44 56.94 -18.49
N ILE A 312 -6.46 56.65 -17.68
CA ILE A 312 -7.45 57.66 -17.28
C ILE A 312 -7.76 57.45 -15.80
N GLY A 313 -7.47 58.46 -14.98
CA GLY A 313 -8.33 58.74 -13.83
C GLY A 313 -7.75 58.56 -12.44
N ASN A 314 -6.59 59.16 -12.18
CA ASN A 314 -6.33 59.82 -10.90
C ASN A 314 -7.60 60.53 -10.39
N GLN A 315 -8.02 60.31 -9.14
CA GLN A 315 -8.24 61.41 -8.19
C GLN A 315 -8.73 60.97 -6.81
N ARG A 316 -8.02 61.53 -5.82
CA ARG A 316 -8.42 61.84 -4.43
C ARG A 316 -8.35 60.69 -3.44
N GLU A 317 -7.81 60.86 -2.24
CA GLU A 317 -7.09 61.94 -1.53
C GLU A 317 -6.68 61.27 -0.21
N GLN A 318 -5.40 61.23 0.15
CA GLN A 318 -4.79 62.08 1.19
C GLN A 318 -5.24 61.84 2.64
N GLY A 319 -4.23 61.62 3.49
CA GLY A 319 -4.19 62.03 4.91
C GLY A 319 -3.99 60.86 5.89
N ILE A 320 -2.77 60.40 6.23
CA ILE A 320 -1.71 61.02 7.07
C ILE A 320 -2.11 61.26 8.54
N LEU A 321 -1.51 60.41 9.39
CA LEU A 321 -0.94 60.59 10.75
C LEU A 321 -1.85 60.79 11.98
N SER A 322 -1.70 59.88 12.94
CA SER A 322 -0.91 60.06 14.19
C SER A 322 -1.29 58.93 15.17
N ASP A 323 -0.40 57.98 15.45
CA ASP A 323 0.67 57.97 16.47
C ASP A 323 0.27 57.20 17.75
N ASN A 324 1.06 56.15 17.99
CA ASN A 324 1.78 55.84 19.23
C ASN A 324 1.28 54.78 20.25
N LEU A 325 2.21 53.81 20.42
CA LEU A 325 2.64 53.09 21.64
C LEU A 325 1.71 51.96 22.13
N GLY A 326 2.17 50.77 22.51
CA GLY A 326 3.50 50.30 22.91
C GLY A 326 3.29 49.16 23.93
N GLU A 327 4.20 48.19 23.95
CA GLU A 327 4.22 46.91 24.67
C GLU A 327 3.96 46.98 26.20
N GLU A 328 3.41 45.89 26.77
CA GLU A 328 4.03 45.04 27.82
C GLU A 328 3.04 44.38 28.81
N ASN A 329 3.32 43.08 29.08
CA ASN A 329 3.15 42.34 30.35
C ASN A 329 1.75 42.08 30.95
N ILE A 330 1.31 40.81 30.95
CA ILE A 330 0.46 40.25 32.03
C ILE A 330 0.94 38.84 32.41
N THR A 331 1.75 38.76 33.46
CA THR A 331 1.79 37.62 34.39
C THR A 331 1.38 38.10 35.78
N ALA A 332 0.65 37.25 36.50
CA ALA A 332 0.28 37.31 37.92
C ALA A 332 -0.76 38.36 38.37
N GLU A 333 -1.86 37.87 38.97
CA GLU A 333 -2.41 38.25 40.30
C GLU A 333 -3.89 37.84 40.42
N ILE A 334 -4.16 36.69 41.06
CA ILE A 334 -5.42 36.45 41.78
C ILE A 334 -5.07 36.12 43.21
N GLU A 335 -4.78 37.15 44.01
CA GLU A 335 -5.00 37.13 45.45
C GLU A 335 -5.48 38.51 45.90
N ASN A 336 -6.36 38.48 46.90
CA ASN A 336 -6.91 39.59 47.67
C ASN A 336 -7.93 40.51 47.00
N GLN A 337 -9.20 40.26 47.33
CA GLN A 337 -10.03 41.28 47.96
C GLN A 337 -11.11 40.65 48.84
N SER A 338 -10.76 40.45 50.11
CA SER A 338 -11.72 40.46 51.22
C SER A 338 -11.77 41.87 51.80
N THR A 339 -12.90 42.57 51.67
CA THR A 339 -13.55 43.39 52.71
C THR A 339 -14.61 44.30 52.08
N GLN A 340 -15.88 44.08 52.42
CA GLN A 340 -16.83 45.06 52.98
C GLN A 340 -18.26 44.50 52.88
N GLU A 341 -18.66 43.76 53.91
CA GLU A 341 -20.05 43.78 54.37
C GLU A 341 -20.17 44.94 55.37
N GLU A 342 -21.09 45.89 55.13
CA GLU A 342 -21.99 46.38 56.18
C GLU A 342 -23.07 47.35 55.63
N LYS A 343 -24.32 47.05 56.03
CA LYS A 343 -25.53 47.91 56.18
C LYS A 343 -26.68 47.72 55.19
N ALA A 344 -27.61 46.85 55.58
CA ALA A 344 -29.01 47.24 55.82
C ALA A 344 -29.74 46.18 56.69
N GLU A 345 -29.89 46.47 57.98
CA GLU A 345 -30.87 45.80 58.85
C GLU A 345 -32.30 46.25 58.49
N ASN A 346 -33.23 45.32 58.32
CA ASN A 346 -34.31 45.02 59.28
C ASN A 346 -35.55 44.41 58.62
N LYS A 347 -35.80 43.12 58.90
CA LYS A 347 -37.08 42.57 59.40
C LYS A 347 -36.98 41.04 59.60
N THR A 348 -36.95 40.61 60.86
CA THR A 348 -37.13 39.23 61.36
C THR A 348 -38.63 38.95 61.65
N PRO A 349 -39.09 37.73 62.03
CA PRO A 349 -38.43 36.40 62.10
C PRO A 349 -39.28 35.18 61.64
N ALA A 350 -38.66 34.01 61.41
CA ALA A 350 -39.15 32.69 61.88
C ALA A 350 -38.12 31.56 61.67
N ASN A 351 -37.94 30.74 62.72
CA ASN A 351 -37.00 29.61 62.90
C ASN A 351 -37.24 28.38 61.99
N ASP A 352 -36.15 27.73 61.53
CA ASP A 352 -35.90 26.27 61.62
C ASP A 352 -34.39 25.96 61.39
N PRO A 353 -33.64 25.32 62.31
CA PRO A 353 -32.25 24.95 62.09
C PRO A 353 -32.17 23.59 61.37
N LYS A 354 -32.23 23.61 60.03
CA LYS A 354 -31.92 22.44 59.20
C LYS A 354 -31.00 22.85 58.06
N SER A 355 -29.81 22.24 58.05
CA SER A 355 -28.96 21.99 56.87
C SER A 355 -28.99 23.09 55.80
N LYS A 356 -28.02 24.02 55.85
CA LYS A 356 -27.71 24.84 54.67
C LYS A 356 -27.43 23.85 53.53
N LYS A 357 -28.39 23.67 52.60
CA LYS A 357 -28.21 22.86 51.40
C LYS A 357 -26.98 23.39 50.68
N LYS A 358 -25.92 22.58 50.62
CA LYS A 358 -24.72 22.88 49.83
C LYS A 358 -25.13 23.31 48.44
N THR A 359 -24.52 24.38 47.95
CA THR A 359 -24.78 24.84 46.58
C THR A 359 -24.27 23.79 45.58
N ARG A 360 -24.80 23.80 44.36
CA ARG A 360 -24.37 22.86 43.31
C ARG A 360 -22.86 22.95 43.05
N ALA A 361 -22.30 24.16 43.10
CA ALA A 361 -20.86 24.39 42.93
C ALA A 361 -20.03 23.80 44.08
N GLU A 362 -20.46 23.98 45.33
CA GLU A 362 -19.79 23.40 46.51
C GLU A 362 -19.77 21.86 46.47
N ALA A 363 -20.87 21.24 46.04
CA ALA A 363 -20.96 19.77 45.95
C ALA A 363 -20.07 19.19 44.84
N VAL A 364 -19.91 19.91 43.72
CA VAL A 364 -18.98 19.51 42.64
C VAL A 364 -17.53 19.69 43.11
N ARG A 365 -17.20 20.82 43.76
CA ARG A 365 -15.84 21.07 44.27
C ARG A 365 -15.38 20.00 45.26
N GLU A 366 -16.23 19.62 46.21
CA GLU A 366 -15.93 18.55 47.18
C GLU A 366 -15.62 17.21 46.50
N ILE A 367 -16.33 16.89 45.41
CA ILE A 367 -16.07 15.64 44.66
C ILE A 367 -14.78 15.74 43.86
N THR A 368 -14.48 16.90 43.27
CA THR A 368 -13.21 17.12 42.56
C THR A 368 -12.01 17.03 43.51
N GLU A 369 -12.09 17.64 44.70
CA GLU A 369 -11.06 17.50 45.75
C GLU A 369 -10.88 16.03 46.18
N LYS A 370 -11.99 15.27 46.30
CA LYS A 370 -11.93 13.84 46.63
C LYS A 370 -11.27 13.02 45.50
N LEU A 371 -11.49 13.38 44.23
CA LEU A 371 -10.87 12.75 43.08
C LEU A 371 -9.35 12.96 43.05
N GLU A 372 -8.89 14.18 43.34
CA GLU A 372 -7.46 14.50 43.41
C GLU A 372 -6.75 13.65 44.47
N HIS A 373 -7.34 13.56 45.67
CA HIS A 373 -6.77 12.74 46.74
C HIS A 373 -6.81 11.23 46.43
N GLY A 374 -7.89 10.75 45.81
CA GLY A 374 -7.99 9.35 45.39
C GLY A 374 -6.99 8.97 44.30
N LEU A 375 -6.64 9.93 43.44
CA LEU A 375 -5.62 9.76 42.41
C LEU A 375 -4.21 9.67 43.01
N GLU A 376 -3.91 10.42 44.06
CA GLU A 376 -2.63 10.31 44.79
C GLU A 376 -2.45 8.92 45.42
N GLU A 377 -3.48 8.37 46.07
CA GLU A 377 -3.43 7.03 46.70
C GLU A 377 -3.45 5.88 45.67
N LEU A 378 -3.88 6.14 44.43
CA LEU A 378 -4.06 5.11 43.41
C LEU A 378 -2.75 4.43 43.02
N PHE A 379 -1.63 5.16 43.08
CA PHE A 379 -0.32 4.69 42.61
C PHE A 379 0.47 3.91 43.67
N ASP A 380 -0.16 3.56 44.80
CA ASP A 380 0.31 2.49 45.68
C ASP A 380 -0.08 1.11 45.08
N SER A 381 0.86 0.15 45.08
CA SER A 381 0.77 -1.07 44.23
C SER A 381 -0.51 -1.89 44.37
N ASP A 382 -1.07 -2.00 45.58
CA ASP A 382 -2.26 -2.81 45.85
C ASP A 382 -3.55 -2.09 45.41
N LYS A 383 -3.58 -0.76 45.52
CA LYS A 383 -4.74 0.09 45.17
C LYS A 383 -4.93 0.18 43.66
N PHE A 384 -3.83 0.14 42.89
CA PHE A 384 -3.87 0.17 41.43
C PHE A 384 -4.62 -1.04 40.85
N LYS A 385 -4.31 -2.24 41.35
CA LYS A 385 -4.97 -3.48 40.92
C LYS A 385 -6.45 -3.50 41.30
N GLU A 386 -6.80 -3.07 42.53
CA GLU A 386 -8.20 -2.93 42.97
C GLU A 386 -8.99 -1.97 42.08
N TYR A 387 -8.35 -0.90 41.61
CA TYR A 387 -8.95 0.01 40.64
C TYR A 387 -9.19 -0.66 39.28
N LEU A 388 -8.20 -1.39 38.74
CA LEU A 388 -8.36 -2.10 37.46
C LEU A 388 -9.47 -3.18 37.53
N ASP A 389 -9.60 -3.88 38.68
CA ASP A 389 -10.71 -4.80 38.95
C ASP A 389 -12.08 -4.12 38.97
N THR A 390 -12.12 -2.88 39.44
CA THR A 390 -13.36 -2.07 39.38
C THR A 390 -13.62 -1.60 37.95
N MET A 391 -12.57 -1.19 37.23
CA MET A 391 -12.66 -0.72 35.85
C MET A 391 -13.13 -1.80 34.87
N SER A 392 -12.71 -3.06 35.05
CA SER A 392 -13.15 -4.18 34.20
C SER A 392 -14.65 -4.45 34.29
N LYS A 393 -15.26 -4.17 35.46
CA LYS A 393 -16.72 -4.30 35.69
C LYS A 393 -17.49 -3.06 35.21
N PHE A 394 -16.88 -1.88 35.30
CA PHE A 394 -17.52 -0.59 35.01
C PHE A 394 -16.87 0.14 33.83
N TYR A 395 -16.41 -0.59 32.81
CA TYR A 395 -15.65 -0.06 31.68
C TYR A 395 -16.36 1.05 30.89
N HIS A 396 -17.70 1.08 30.88
CA HIS A 396 -18.51 2.14 30.29
C HIS A 396 -18.54 3.47 31.07
N TYR A 397 -18.04 3.49 32.31
CA TYR A 397 -17.92 4.72 33.10
C TYR A 397 -16.55 5.37 32.84
N SER A 398 -16.52 6.71 32.81
CA SER A 398 -15.27 7.46 32.69
C SER A 398 -14.32 7.16 33.85
N PHE A 399 -13.01 7.29 33.60
CA PHE A 399 -11.96 7.17 34.61
C PHE A 399 -12.35 7.74 35.99
N ASN A 400 -12.79 9.01 36.03
CA ASN A 400 -13.19 9.68 37.28
C ASN A 400 -14.36 8.99 37.97
N ASN A 401 -15.37 8.52 37.23
CA ASN A 401 -16.52 7.85 37.82
C ASN A 401 -16.17 6.43 38.29
N SER A 402 -15.33 5.70 37.55
CA SER A 402 -14.82 4.38 37.96
C SER A 402 -13.97 4.48 39.22
N LEU A 403 -13.10 5.49 39.32
CA LEU A 403 -12.33 5.78 40.53
C LEU A 403 -13.23 6.18 41.70
N LEU A 404 -14.25 7.02 41.48
CA LEU A 404 -15.22 7.37 42.53
C LEU A 404 -16.00 6.17 43.05
N ILE A 405 -16.35 5.22 42.17
CA ILE A 405 -17.01 3.97 42.55
C ILE A 405 -16.04 3.14 43.41
N ALA A 406 -14.81 2.90 42.93
CA ALA A 406 -13.78 2.17 43.65
C ALA A 406 -13.55 2.74 45.07
N MET A 407 -13.36 4.06 45.18
CA MET A 407 -13.13 4.73 46.47
C MET A 407 -14.32 4.68 47.45
N GLN A 408 -15.55 4.49 46.96
CA GLN A 408 -16.76 4.50 47.78
C GLN A 408 -17.26 3.09 48.09
N LYS A 409 -17.06 2.15 47.16
CA LYS A 409 -17.52 0.76 47.23
C LYS A 409 -16.65 -0.13 46.31
N PRO A 410 -15.46 -0.57 46.76
CA PRO A 410 -14.56 -1.42 45.97
C PRO A 410 -15.17 -2.78 45.60
N ASP A 411 -16.12 -3.26 46.39
CA ASP A 411 -16.84 -4.52 46.17
C ASP A 411 -18.05 -4.38 45.24
N ALA A 412 -18.25 -3.22 44.60
CA ALA A 412 -19.35 -3.02 43.67
C ALA A 412 -19.24 -3.95 42.46
N THR A 413 -20.37 -4.49 42.02
CA THR A 413 -20.46 -5.42 40.89
C THR A 413 -21.38 -4.89 39.78
N LEU A 414 -22.43 -4.15 40.15
CA LEU A 414 -23.34 -3.55 39.17
C LEU A 414 -24.00 -2.32 39.79
N VAL A 415 -23.87 -1.15 39.16
CA VAL A 415 -24.39 0.12 39.69
C VAL A 415 -25.38 0.77 38.74
N ALA A 416 -26.50 1.26 39.28
CA ALA A 416 -27.47 2.03 38.52
C ALA A 416 -28.13 3.11 39.38
N SER A 417 -28.76 4.10 38.72
CA SER A 417 -29.53 5.12 39.44
C SER A 417 -30.75 4.50 40.13
N TYR A 418 -31.23 5.11 41.22
CA TYR A 418 -32.44 4.66 41.92
C TYR A 418 -33.62 4.41 40.96
N ARG A 419 -33.83 5.33 40.00
CA ARG A 419 -34.90 5.20 39.01
C ARG A 419 -34.63 4.10 37.98
N SER A 420 -33.37 3.89 37.60
CA SER A 420 -32.98 2.82 36.67
C SER A 420 -33.23 1.45 37.28
N TRP A 421 -32.89 1.25 38.56
CA TRP A 421 -33.24 0.02 39.28
C TRP A 421 -34.73 -0.26 39.26
N GLN A 422 -35.56 0.75 39.53
CA GLN A 422 -37.01 0.60 39.52
C GLN A 422 -37.59 0.35 38.12
N LYS A 423 -37.13 1.12 37.11
CA LYS A 423 -37.74 1.15 35.79
C LYS A 423 -37.26 0.04 34.86
N ASN A 424 -35.95 -0.26 34.90
CA ASN A 424 -35.31 -1.13 33.92
C ASN A 424 -35.08 -2.55 34.47
N PHE A 425 -34.94 -2.67 35.79
CA PHE A 425 -34.59 -3.94 36.45
C PHE A 425 -35.64 -4.41 37.46
N ASN A 426 -36.72 -3.66 37.65
CA ASN A 426 -37.80 -3.98 38.60
C ASN A 426 -37.29 -4.28 40.03
N ARG A 427 -36.29 -3.51 40.48
CA ARG A 427 -35.67 -3.63 41.81
C ARG A 427 -35.77 -2.33 42.59
N ASN A 428 -35.85 -2.43 43.92
CA ASN A 428 -35.87 -1.27 44.82
C ASN A 428 -34.59 -1.19 45.65
N VAL A 429 -34.07 0.03 45.83
CA VAL A 429 -32.95 0.28 46.75
C VAL A 429 -33.44 0.16 48.19
N ASN A 430 -32.70 -0.59 49.01
CA ASN A 430 -33.03 -0.82 50.40
C ASN A 430 -33.03 0.49 51.20
N LYS A 431 -33.99 0.62 52.12
CA LYS A 431 -34.17 1.83 52.91
C LYS A 431 -32.98 2.03 53.86
N GLY A 432 -32.26 3.14 53.70
CA GLY A 432 -31.11 3.52 54.53
C GLY A 432 -29.75 3.36 53.84
N GLU A 433 -29.74 2.79 52.64
CA GLU A 433 -28.53 2.64 51.83
C GLU A 433 -27.95 3.98 51.39
N LYS A 434 -26.61 4.07 51.42
CA LYS A 434 -25.88 5.26 50.97
C LYS A 434 -25.61 5.16 49.47
N GLY A 435 -26.03 6.16 48.72
CA GLY A 435 -25.73 6.24 47.29
C GLY A 435 -24.26 6.60 47.02
N ILE A 436 -23.69 5.96 46.02
CA ILE A 436 -22.37 6.24 45.47
C ILE A 436 -22.47 7.51 44.62
N ARG A 437 -21.64 8.50 44.94
CA ARG A 437 -21.64 9.79 44.23
C ARG A 437 -20.83 9.70 42.94
N ILE A 438 -21.40 10.12 41.82
CA ILE A 438 -20.76 10.20 40.49
C ILE A 438 -20.98 11.57 39.84
N LEU A 439 -20.18 11.91 38.84
CA LEU A 439 -20.34 13.12 38.03
C LEU A 439 -21.19 12.82 36.79
N ALA A 440 -22.31 13.54 36.64
CA ALA A 440 -23.22 13.40 35.52
C ALA A 440 -23.27 14.69 34.67
N PRO A 441 -23.20 14.60 33.33
CA PRO A 441 -23.35 15.75 32.46
C PRO A 441 -24.76 16.32 32.58
N THR A 442 -24.85 17.64 32.53
CA THR A 442 -26.08 18.43 32.58
C THR A 442 -25.92 19.51 31.52
N PRO A 443 -26.33 19.24 30.27
CA PRO A 443 -26.36 20.26 29.25
C PRO A 443 -27.28 21.40 29.72
N TYR A 444 -26.79 22.62 29.64
CA TYR A 444 -27.57 23.83 29.84
C TYR A 444 -27.35 24.73 28.64
N LYS A 445 -28.43 25.38 28.22
CA LYS A 445 -28.43 26.24 27.06
C LYS A 445 -28.20 27.68 27.50
N ILE A 446 -27.25 28.35 26.86
CA ILE A 446 -27.08 29.78 26.98
C ILE A 446 -27.44 30.43 25.65
N LYS A 447 -27.97 31.65 25.71
CA LYS A 447 -28.19 32.48 24.53
C LYS A 447 -26.97 33.37 24.37
N GLU A 448 -26.31 33.25 23.24
CA GLU A 448 -25.15 34.06 22.87
C GLU A 448 -25.52 34.86 21.62
N GLU A 449 -25.28 36.17 21.64
CA GLU A 449 -25.42 36.99 20.43
C GLU A 449 -24.21 36.71 19.53
N ARG A 450 -24.46 36.17 18.34
CA ARG A 450 -23.44 35.95 17.31
C ARG A 450 -23.75 36.77 16.10
N GLU A 451 -22.70 37.25 15.43
CA GLU A 451 -22.83 37.98 14.17
C GLU A 451 -23.46 37.05 13.12
N VAL A 452 -24.47 37.55 12.41
CA VAL A 452 -25.14 36.83 11.33
C VAL A 452 -24.19 36.85 10.15
N ILE A 453 -23.58 35.72 9.83
CA ILE A 453 -22.62 35.62 8.73
C ILE A 453 -23.34 35.27 7.43
N ASN A 454 -23.04 36.00 6.36
CA ASN A 454 -23.59 35.71 5.05
C ASN A 454 -23.06 34.36 4.53
N PRO A 455 -23.92 33.37 4.22
CA PRO A 455 -23.49 32.02 3.85
C PRO A 455 -22.66 31.94 2.55
N LEU A 456 -22.79 32.95 1.68
CA LEU A 456 -22.10 33.01 0.39
C LEU A 456 -20.79 33.80 0.46
N SER A 457 -20.67 34.80 1.35
CA SER A 457 -19.49 35.67 1.44
C SER A 457 -18.64 35.51 2.68
N GLY A 458 -19.12 34.84 3.74
CA GLY A 458 -18.38 34.63 4.99
C GLY A 458 -18.17 35.90 5.83
N LEU A 459 -18.77 37.03 5.44
CA LEU A 459 -18.68 38.32 6.15
C LEU A 459 -19.90 38.56 7.05
N PRO A 460 -19.74 39.32 8.15
CA PRO A 460 -20.86 39.74 9.00
C PRO A 460 -21.86 40.55 8.18
N MET A 461 -23.12 40.13 8.17
CA MET A 461 -24.20 40.85 7.52
C MET A 461 -24.41 42.17 8.25
N LEU A 462 -24.52 43.26 7.48
CA LEU A 462 -24.80 44.58 8.04
C LEU A 462 -26.29 44.85 7.93
N ASP A 463 -26.87 45.47 8.95
CA ASP A 463 -28.26 45.91 8.95
C ASP A 463 -28.47 47.14 8.05
N GLU A 464 -29.71 47.61 7.91
CA GLU A 464 -30.06 48.77 7.07
C GLU A 464 -29.37 50.09 7.48
N LYS A 465 -28.70 50.12 8.65
CA LYS A 465 -27.95 51.27 9.16
C LYS A 465 -26.44 51.09 9.04
N GLY A 466 -25.98 49.93 8.58
CA GLY A 466 -24.57 49.61 8.41
C GLY A 466 -23.89 49.03 9.65
N ASP A 467 -24.66 48.64 10.69
CA ASP A 467 -24.13 47.99 11.89
C ASP A 467 -24.17 46.46 11.73
N VAL A 468 -23.25 45.74 12.38
CA VAL A 468 -23.20 44.27 12.30
C VAL A 468 -24.47 43.66 12.88
N GLN A 469 -25.19 42.94 12.03
CA GLN A 469 -26.40 42.23 12.39
C GLN A 469 -26.03 41.05 13.29
N THR A 470 -26.62 40.97 14.48
CA THR A 470 -26.44 39.84 15.41
C THR A 470 -27.73 39.04 15.54
N GLU A 471 -27.61 37.73 15.74
CA GLU A 471 -28.70 36.83 16.09
C GLU A 471 -28.43 36.16 17.45
N GLU A 472 -29.47 35.94 18.24
CA GLU A 472 -29.38 35.10 19.44
C GLU A 472 -29.27 33.63 19.03
N VAL A 473 -28.07 33.06 19.11
CA VAL A 473 -27.82 31.63 18.92
C VAL A 473 -27.87 30.91 20.26
N GLU A 474 -28.64 29.83 20.32
CA GLU A 474 -28.76 29.01 21.52
C GLU A 474 -27.61 27.97 21.56
N VAL A 475 -26.55 28.25 22.34
CA VAL A 475 -25.37 27.38 22.48
C VAL A 475 -25.55 26.46 23.68
N SER A 476 -25.42 25.15 23.45
CA SER A 476 -25.51 24.13 24.51
C SER A 476 -24.15 23.87 25.14
N LEU A 477 -23.96 24.33 26.39
CA LEU A 477 -22.76 24.02 27.19
C LEU A 477 -23.04 22.87 28.16
N THR A 478 -22.07 21.96 28.32
CA THR A 478 -22.22 20.81 29.23
C THR A 478 -21.60 21.10 30.58
N GLY A 479 -22.43 21.41 31.59
CA GLY A 479 -21.99 21.49 32.98
C GLY A 479 -22.12 20.14 33.69
N PHE A 480 -21.44 19.93 34.81
CA PHE A 480 -21.56 18.68 35.59
C PHE A 480 -22.42 18.86 36.84
N LYS A 481 -23.02 17.77 37.34
CA LYS A 481 -23.68 17.71 38.65
C LYS A 481 -23.34 16.40 39.35
N VAL A 482 -23.42 16.41 40.67
CA VAL A 482 -23.35 15.19 41.47
C VAL A 482 -24.65 14.40 41.32
N ALA A 483 -24.54 13.17 40.83
CA ALA A 483 -25.62 12.19 40.79
C ALA A 483 -25.30 11.01 41.73
N TYR A 484 -26.32 10.20 42.03
CA TYR A 484 -26.22 9.07 42.95
C TYR A 484 -26.61 7.78 42.24
N VAL A 485 -25.74 6.78 42.33
CA VAL A 485 -25.97 5.40 41.90
C VAL A 485 -25.90 4.46 43.09
N PHE A 486 -26.47 3.28 42.95
CA PHE A 486 -26.53 2.26 44.00
C PHE A 486 -26.09 0.94 43.39
N ASP A 487 -25.32 0.18 44.16
CA ASP A 487 -24.90 -1.16 43.76
C ASP A 487 -26.05 -2.17 43.91
N VAL A 488 -26.00 -3.27 43.15
CA VAL A 488 -26.99 -4.35 43.19
C VAL A 488 -27.15 -4.93 44.60
N SER A 489 -26.09 -5.05 45.39
CA SER A 489 -26.14 -5.53 46.79
C SER A 489 -26.98 -4.62 47.70
N GLN A 490 -27.19 -3.37 47.30
CA GLN A 490 -28.00 -2.37 48.00
C GLN A 490 -29.48 -2.41 47.56
N THR A 491 -29.86 -3.37 46.73
CA THR A 491 -31.22 -3.52 46.21
C THR A 491 -31.81 -4.89 46.59
N SER A 492 -33.13 -4.95 46.72
CA SER A 492 -33.87 -6.19 46.95
C SER A 492 -34.94 -6.38 45.87
N GLU A 493 -35.31 -7.64 45.58
CA GLU A 493 -36.35 -8.15 44.64
C GLU A 493 -35.77 -9.13 43.58
N GLU A 494 -36.46 -9.32 42.44
CA GLU A 494 -36.28 -10.42 41.46
C GLU A 494 -34.81 -10.69 41.10
N PRO A 495 -34.38 -11.97 41.03
CA PRO A 495 -33.02 -12.31 40.60
C PRO A 495 -32.76 -11.68 39.23
N LEU A 496 -31.65 -10.94 39.13
CA LEU A 496 -31.21 -10.43 37.85
C LEU A 496 -30.90 -11.62 36.92
N PRO A 497 -31.12 -11.50 35.60
CA PRO A 497 -30.47 -12.42 34.67
C PRO A 497 -28.97 -12.41 34.98
N GLU A 498 -28.35 -13.60 35.03
CA GLU A 498 -26.91 -13.72 35.21
C GLU A 498 -26.21 -13.03 34.04
N ILE A 499 -25.91 -11.73 34.19
CA ILE A 499 -24.96 -11.02 33.35
C ILE A 499 -23.62 -11.19 34.07
N GLY A 500 -23.15 -12.43 34.10
CA GLY A 500 -21.74 -12.72 34.36
C GLY A 500 -21.10 -12.91 33.00
N ALA A 501 -19.95 -12.28 32.77
CA ALA A 501 -19.04 -12.79 31.77
C ALA A 501 -18.83 -14.28 32.09
N GLU A 502 -19.47 -15.17 31.33
CA GLU A 502 -19.15 -16.58 31.37
C GLU A 502 -17.64 -16.66 31.11
N GLU A 503 -16.93 -17.42 31.95
CA GLU A 503 -15.52 -17.72 31.74
C GLU A 503 -15.37 -18.31 30.34
N LEU A 504 -14.87 -17.52 29.40
CA LEU A 504 -14.83 -17.85 27.97
C LEU A 504 -13.96 -19.07 27.62
N LEU A 505 -13.27 -19.65 28.60
CA LEU A 505 -12.36 -20.79 28.41
C LEU A 505 -12.94 -22.12 28.93
N GLN A 506 -14.26 -22.24 29.05
CA GLN A 506 -14.88 -23.50 29.46
C GLN A 506 -14.98 -24.54 28.31
N SER A 507 -14.88 -24.12 27.04
CA SER A 507 -14.93 -24.99 25.87
C SER A 507 -13.90 -24.59 24.80
N VAL A 508 -13.52 -25.56 23.94
CA VAL A 508 -12.62 -25.32 22.79
C VAL A 508 -13.26 -24.35 21.79
N ASP A 509 -14.59 -24.41 21.62
CA ASP A 509 -15.34 -23.55 20.70
C ASP A 509 -15.33 -22.09 21.17
N ASP A 510 -15.44 -21.83 22.48
CA ASP A 510 -15.41 -20.47 23.02
C ASP A 510 -14.01 -19.86 22.92
N TYR A 511 -12.94 -20.65 23.10
CA TYR A 511 -11.57 -20.20 22.84
C TYR A 511 -11.37 -19.80 21.37
N GLN A 512 -11.86 -20.62 20.42
CA GLN A 512 -11.75 -20.30 18.99
C GLN A 512 -12.52 -19.05 18.60
N ILE A 513 -13.77 -18.90 19.08
CA ILE A 513 -14.57 -17.69 18.85
C ILE A 513 -13.88 -16.46 19.42
N PHE A 514 -13.27 -16.59 20.61
CA PHE A 514 -12.56 -15.49 21.24
C PHE A 514 -11.30 -15.09 20.47
N MET A 515 -10.50 -16.06 20.02
CA MET A 515 -9.31 -15.80 19.20
C MET A 515 -9.68 -15.19 17.85
N GLU A 516 -10.75 -15.65 17.21
CA GLU A 516 -11.28 -15.06 15.97
C GLU A 516 -11.74 -13.61 16.20
N ALA A 517 -12.41 -13.34 17.33
CA ALA A 517 -12.76 -11.99 17.70
C ALA A 517 -11.52 -11.11 17.93
N LEU A 518 -10.46 -11.62 18.57
CA LEU A 518 -9.20 -10.88 18.73
C LEU A 518 -8.52 -10.58 17.40
N TRP A 519 -8.49 -11.54 16.47
CA TRP A 519 -7.95 -11.32 15.12
C TRP A 519 -8.73 -10.24 14.35
N ASN A 520 -10.06 -10.26 14.44
CA ASN A 520 -10.91 -9.26 13.79
C ASN A 520 -10.80 -7.86 14.43
N VAL A 521 -10.38 -7.78 15.69
CA VAL A 521 -10.24 -6.51 16.43
C VAL A 521 -8.82 -5.96 16.38
N ALA A 522 -7.82 -6.80 16.11
CA ALA A 522 -6.44 -6.39 15.96
C ALA A 522 -6.31 -5.40 14.79
N PRO A 523 -5.65 -4.24 14.98
CA PRO A 523 -5.48 -3.25 13.91
C PRO A 523 -4.48 -3.67 12.83
N VAL A 524 -3.71 -4.73 13.10
CA VAL A 524 -2.61 -5.24 12.28
C VAL A 524 -2.68 -6.77 12.24
N LEU A 525 -2.05 -7.38 11.24
CA LEU A 525 -2.02 -8.83 11.07
C LEU A 525 -1.43 -9.52 12.32
N VAL A 526 -2.07 -10.58 12.80
CA VAL A 526 -1.58 -11.41 13.90
C VAL A 526 -1.12 -12.76 13.36
N GLU A 527 0.14 -13.13 13.61
CA GLU A 527 0.74 -14.38 13.15
C GLU A 527 1.26 -15.23 14.32
N MET A 528 1.16 -16.55 14.18
CA MET A 528 1.75 -17.51 15.12
C MET A 528 3.08 -18.00 14.57
N GLN A 529 4.20 -17.72 15.27
CA GLN A 529 5.54 -18.15 14.86
C GLN A 529 6.37 -18.61 16.08
N GLU A 530 7.48 -19.31 15.86
CA GLU A 530 8.47 -19.49 16.92
C GLU A 530 9.29 -18.20 17.07
N VAL A 531 9.34 -17.68 18.29
CA VAL A 531 10.03 -16.45 18.68
C VAL A 531 11.28 -16.84 19.48
N ASP A 532 12.42 -16.34 19.05
CA ASP A 532 13.69 -16.59 19.75
C ASP A 532 13.77 -15.81 21.08
N GLY A 533 14.17 -16.50 22.15
CA GLY A 533 14.45 -15.90 23.46
C GLY A 533 13.35 -16.12 24.51
N GLU A 534 13.24 -15.20 25.48
CA GLU A 534 12.26 -15.27 26.58
C GLU A 534 10.93 -14.58 26.25
N ALA A 535 10.82 -13.91 25.09
CA ALA A 535 9.63 -13.20 24.68
C ALA A 535 8.52 -14.18 24.26
N LYS A 536 7.29 -13.91 24.69
CA LYS A 536 6.10 -14.70 24.36
C LYS A 536 5.33 -14.17 23.14
N GLY A 537 5.66 -12.96 22.72
CA GLY A 537 5.09 -12.27 21.58
C GLY A 537 5.72 -10.88 21.46
N TYR A 538 5.47 -10.23 20.33
CA TYR A 538 5.83 -8.83 20.13
C TYR A 538 4.98 -8.20 19.01
N PHE A 539 4.67 -6.92 19.17
CA PHE A 539 4.22 -6.05 18.10
C PHE A 539 5.41 -5.43 17.36
N SER A 540 5.39 -5.48 16.02
CA SER A 540 6.40 -4.87 15.15
C SER A 540 5.81 -3.67 14.39
N PRO A 541 6.06 -2.42 14.85
CA PRO A 541 5.55 -1.22 14.18
C PRO A 541 6.02 -1.10 12.73
N VAL A 542 7.26 -1.53 12.44
CA VAL A 542 7.86 -1.44 11.09
C VAL A 542 7.21 -2.39 10.09
N LYS A 543 6.77 -3.56 10.55
CA LYS A 543 6.18 -4.60 9.71
C LYS A 543 4.65 -4.61 9.79
N GLN A 544 4.07 -3.71 10.60
CA GLN A 544 2.64 -3.64 10.89
C GLN A 544 2.03 -5.03 11.14
N LYS A 545 2.64 -5.77 12.09
CA LYS A 545 2.16 -7.11 12.50
C LYS A 545 2.47 -7.43 13.95
N ILE A 546 1.64 -8.28 14.54
CA ILE A 546 1.79 -8.90 15.85
C ILE A 546 2.24 -10.34 15.65
N VAL A 547 3.31 -10.75 16.33
CA VAL A 547 3.80 -12.13 16.32
C VAL A 547 3.61 -12.71 17.72
N ILE A 548 2.97 -13.88 17.79
CA ILE A 548 2.71 -14.60 19.04
C ILE A 548 3.44 -15.94 19.01
N GLN A 549 4.05 -16.31 20.15
CA GLN A 549 4.77 -17.57 20.30
C GLN A 549 3.83 -18.78 20.14
N SER A 550 4.18 -19.66 19.23
CA SER A 550 3.49 -20.94 19.05
C SER A 550 3.63 -21.86 20.26
N ARG A 551 2.61 -22.70 20.51
CA ARG A 551 2.56 -23.77 21.54
C ARG A 551 2.47 -23.30 23.01
N MET A 552 1.98 -22.09 23.26
CA MET A 552 1.60 -21.65 24.61
C MET A 552 0.23 -22.21 25.04
N SER A 553 -0.07 -22.16 26.34
CA SER A 553 -1.43 -22.46 26.83
C SER A 553 -2.43 -21.43 26.31
N GLU A 554 -3.69 -21.83 26.08
CA GLU A 554 -4.77 -20.96 25.59
C GLU A 554 -4.87 -19.64 26.37
N SER A 555 -4.85 -19.71 27.71
CA SER A 555 -4.88 -18.54 28.59
C SER A 555 -3.66 -17.61 28.42
N GLN A 556 -2.47 -18.18 28.19
CA GLN A 556 -1.26 -17.39 27.98
C GLN A 556 -1.24 -16.78 26.59
N THR A 557 -1.69 -17.52 25.58
CA THR A 557 -1.86 -17.03 24.22
C THR A 557 -2.78 -15.83 24.21
N VAL A 558 -3.97 -15.93 24.80
CA VAL A 558 -4.92 -14.82 24.88
C VAL A 558 -4.32 -13.61 25.61
N LYS A 559 -3.71 -13.81 26.79
CA LYS A 559 -3.06 -12.72 27.54
C LYS A 559 -2.04 -11.98 26.68
N THR A 560 -1.20 -12.73 25.98
CA THR A 560 -0.13 -12.19 25.14
C THR A 560 -0.71 -11.45 23.94
N THR A 561 -1.69 -12.03 23.25
CA THR A 561 -2.36 -11.40 22.11
C THR A 561 -3.03 -10.09 22.49
N VAL A 562 -3.77 -10.04 23.60
CA VAL A 562 -4.41 -8.80 24.08
C VAL A 562 -3.37 -7.74 24.46
N HIS A 563 -2.25 -8.15 25.05
CA HIS A 563 -1.14 -7.25 25.39
C HIS A 563 -0.50 -6.64 24.13
N GLU A 564 -0.20 -7.44 23.11
CA GLU A 564 0.37 -6.93 21.86
C GLU A 564 -0.64 -6.08 21.06
N ILE A 565 -1.95 -6.40 21.11
CA ILE A 565 -3.00 -5.54 20.56
C ILE A 565 -3.05 -4.21 21.32
N ALA A 566 -2.88 -4.22 22.64
CA ALA A 566 -2.79 -2.98 23.41
C ALA A 566 -1.57 -2.15 22.99
N HIS A 567 -0.43 -2.79 22.70
CA HIS A 567 0.73 -2.09 22.14
C HIS A 567 0.46 -1.51 20.76
N SER A 568 -0.21 -2.22 19.86
CA SER A 568 -0.53 -1.67 18.54
C SER A 568 -1.55 -0.53 18.60
N LEU A 569 -2.54 -0.61 19.50
CA LEU A 569 -3.53 0.47 19.69
C LEU A 569 -2.94 1.72 20.36
N LEU A 570 -2.04 1.55 21.33
CA LEU A 570 -1.54 2.65 22.17
C LEU A 570 -0.19 3.22 21.70
N HIS A 571 0.65 2.37 21.12
CA HIS A 571 2.08 2.63 20.96
C HIS A 571 2.58 2.48 19.52
N ASP A 572 1.70 2.13 18.58
CA ASP A 572 1.96 2.28 17.16
C ASP A 572 1.84 3.75 16.74
N THR A 573 2.91 4.28 16.17
CA THR A 573 2.98 5.66 15.69
C THR A 573 2.13 5.90 14.44
N ASP A 574 1.77 4.85 13.69
CA ASP A 574 0.96 4.97 12.47
C ASP A 574 -0.55 4.78 12.75
N TYR A 575 -0.97 3.87 13.64
CA TYR A 575 -2.37 3.78 14.09
C TYR A 575 -2.84 5.01 14.89
N ALA A 576 -1.96 5.61 15.71
CA ALA A 576 -2.27 6.84 16.45
C ALA A 576 -2.51 8.06 15.54
N ARG A 577 -1.91 8.09 14.34
CA ARG A 577 -2.13 9.14 13.32
C ARG A 577 -3.45 8.98 12.58
N LEU A 578 -3.87 7.73 12.31
CA LEU A 578 -5.14 7.41 11.64
C LEU A 578 -6.39 7.80 12.47
N GLU A 579 -6.28 7.83 13.80
CA GLU A 579 -7.36 8.22 14.73
C GLU A 579 -7.21 9.66 15.29
N GLY A 580 -6.26 10.46 14.77
CA GLY A 580 -6.11 11.88 15.15
C GLY A 580 -5.57 12.13 16.56
N VAL A 581 -4.68 11.27 17.08
CA VAL A 581 -4.05 11.43 18.40
C VAL A 581 -2.71 12.18 18.27
N ASP A 582 -2.60 13.30 18.98
CA ASP A 582 -1.41 14.17 19.06
C ASP A 582 -0.17 13.41 19.60
N VAL A 583 0.87 13.23 18.78
CA VAL A 583 2.07 12.40 19.04
C VAL A 583 3.28 13.22 19.55
N THR A 584 3.07 14.44 20.01
CA THR A 584 4.15 15.36 20.43
C THR A 584 4.85 14.97 21.75
N GLU A 585 4.26 14.08 22.56
CA GLU A 585 4.86 13.57 23.82
C GLU A 585 5.45 12.16 23.65
N LYS A 586 6.80 12.04 23.60
CA LYS A 586 7.48 10.74 23.64
C LYS A 586 7.30 10.08 25.02
N LYS A 587 6.40 9.11 25.13
CA LYS A 587 6.27 8.23 26.31
C LYS A 587 7.50 7.33 26.45
N ASP A 588 8.07 7.28 27.65
CA ASP A 588 9.13 6.33 27.97
C ASP A 588 8.61 4.89 27.99
N ARG A 589 9.54 3.93 27.87
CA ARG A 589 9.21 2.51 27.80
C ARG A 589 8.36 2.06 28.99
N ASN A 590 8.65 2.49 30.21
CA ASN A 590 7.89 2.03 31.37
C ASN A 590 6.43 2.47 31.31
N THR A 591 6.14 3.69 30.85
CA THR A 591 4.76 4.13 30.64
C THR A 591 4.05 3.29 29.59
N LYS A 592 4.74 2.94 28.49
CA LYS A 592 4.15 2.08 27.46
C LYS A 592 3.81 0.68 28.00
N GLU A 593 4.73 0.06 28.75
CA GLU A 593 4.48 -1.25 29.35
C GLU A 593 3.36 -1.20 30.39
N VAL A 594 3.33 -0.18 31.27
CA VAL A 594 2.26 0.00 32.28
C VAL A 594 0.89 0.14 31.61
N GLU A 595 0.79 0.96 30.57
CA GLU A 595 -0.47 1.19 29.87
C GLU A 595 -0.95 -0.08 29.16
N ALA A 596 -0.08 -0.77 28.42
CA ALA A 596 -0.42 -2.00 27.73
C ALA A 596 -0.78 -3.13 28.70
N GLU A 597 -0.01 -3.31 29.77
CA GLU A 597 -0.27 -4.33 30.80
C GLU A 597 -1.57 -4.05 31.56
N ALA A 598 -1.87 -2.78 31.89
CA ALA A 598 -3.12 -2.40 32.55
C ALA A 598 -4.35 -2.60 31.64
N VAL A 599 -4.25 -2.30 30.34
CA VAL A 599 -5.31 -2.60 29.35
C VAL A 599 -5.51 -4.10 29.24
N ALA A 600 -4.44 -4.87 29.06
CA ALA A 600 -4.50 -6.32 28.93
C ALA A 600 -5.11 -6.99 30.16
N TYR A 601 -4.68 -6.58 31.37
CA TYR A 601 -5.26 -7.02 32.63
C TYR A 601 -6.76 -6.77 32.67
N THR A 602 -7.19 -5.54 32.35
CA THR A 602 -8.60 -5.14 32.45
C THR A 602 -9.49 -5.93 31.51
N VAL A 603 -9.04 -6.10 30.25
CA VAL A 603 -9.76 -6.87 29.23
C VAL A 603 -9.83 -8.35 29.60
N CYS A 604 -8.70 -8.95 30.01
CA CYS A 604 -8.66 -10.35 30.45
C CYS A 604 -9.56 -10.59 31.67
N GLN A 605 -9.51 -9.69 32.66
CA GLN A 605 -10.32 -9.76 33.86
C GLN A 605 -11.82 -9.63 33.55
N HIS A 606 -12.20 -8.78 32.59
CA HIS A 606 -13.58 -8.62 32.14
C HIS A 606 -14.14 -9.93 31.55
N PHE A 607 -13.34 -10.64 30.75
CA PHE A 607 -13.71 -11.89 30.10
C PHE A 607 -13.46 -13.16 30.93
N GLY A 608 -13.07 -13.01 32.21
CA GLY A 608 -12.86 -14.13 33.13
C GLY A 608 -11.61 -14.97 32.86
N ILE A 609 -10.61 -14.41 32.16
CA ILE A 609 -9.32 -15.06 31.91
C ILE A 609 -8.44 -14.92 33.15
N ASP A 610 -7.69 -15.97 33.52
CA ASP A 610 -6.83 -15.95 34.71
C ASP A 610 -5.74 -14.86 34.65
N THR A 611 -5.89 -13.84 35.50
CA THR A 611 -5.01 -12.68 35.64
C THR A 611 -4.07 -12.76 36.86
N SER A 612 -3.99 -13.92 37.53
CA SER A 612 -3.20 -14.07 38.77
C SER A 612 -1.70 -13.82 38.59
N ASP A 613 -1.17 -14.07 37.40
CA ASP A 613 0.25 -13.85 37.05
C ASP A 613 0.63 -12.36 36.89
N TYR A 614 -0.34 -11.44 36.71
CA TYR A 614 -0.07 -10.01 36.55
C TYR A 614 0.32 -9.37 37.89
N SER A 615 1.41 -8.58 37.88
CA SER A 615 1.95 -7.92 39.08
C SER A 615 2.32 -6.46 38.80
N PHE A 616 1.62 -5.55 39.47
CA PHE A 616 1.83 -4.11 39.35
C PHE A 616 2.74 -3.53 40.45
N GLY A 617 3.61 -4.34 41.04
CA GLY A 617 4.49 -3.92 42.14
C GLY A 617 5.48 -2.80 41.79
N TYR A 618 5.74 -2.60 40.49
CA TYR A 618 6.64 -1.58 39.97
C TYR A 618 5.93 -0.23 39.69
N VAL A 619 4.59 -0.16 39.77
CA VAL A 619 3.79 1.04 39.47
C VAL A 619 4.11 2.21 40.41
N ALA A 620 4.40 1.94 41.69
CA ALA A 620 4.83 2.97 42.64
C ALA A 620 6.20 3.60 42.27
N GLY A 621 7.07 2.83 41.60
CA GLY A 621 8.32 3.33 41.04
C GLY A 621 8.11 4.10 39.75
N TRP A 622 7.17 3.67 38.91
CA TRP A 622 6.79 4.36 37.67
C TRP A 622 6.15 5.72 37.91
N SER A 623 5.31 5.86 38.95
CA SER A 623 4.63 7.12 39.29
C SER A 623 5.53 8.14 40.00
N SER A 624 6.66 7.69 40.55
CA SER A 624 7.56 8.54 41.34
C SER A 624 8.21 9.64 40.48
N GLY A 625 7.96 10.90 40.84
CA GLY A 625 8.57 12.06 40.18
C GLY A 625 7.87 12.52 38.89
N ARG A 626 6.71 11.94 38.53
CA ARG A 626 5.87 12.41 37.41
C ARG A 626 4.85 13.45 37.85
N GLU A 627 4.40 14.26 36.91
CA GLU A 627 3.32 15.20 37.18
C GLU A 627 1.95 14.50 37.27
N MET A 628 1.09 15.00 38.15
CA MET A 628 -0.24 14.43 38.37
C MET A 628 -1.13 14.49 37.11
N THR A 629 -0.90 15.49 36.26
CA THR A 629 -1.57 15.67 34.96
C THR A 629 -1.20 14.55 33.98
N GLU A 630 0.07 14.18 33.91
CA GLU A 630 0.59 13.09 33.07
C GLU A 630 0.01 11.72 33.50
N LEU A 631 0.07 11.44 34.80
CA LEU A 631 -0.47 10.21 35.38
C LEU A 631 -1.98 10.08 35.13
N LYS A 632 -2.72 11.18 35.28
CA LYS A 632 -4.16 11.22 34.99
C LYS A 632 -4.45 10.97 33.50
N LYS A 633 -3.66 11.52 32.59
CA LYS A 633 -3.78 11.31 31.14
C LYS A 633 -3.58 9.83 30.81
N SER A 634 -2.55 9.20 31.38
CA SER A 634 -2.29 7.76 31.23
C SER A 634 -3.47 6.91 31.69
N MET A 635 -4.07 7.22 32.86
CA MET A 635 -5.25 6.50 33.34
C MET A 635 -6.49 6.67 32.45
N GLN A 636 -6.69 7.87 31.89
CA GLN A 636 -7.76 8.12 30.93
C GLN A 636 -7.56 7.33 29.64
N THR A 637 -6.31 7.26 29.15
CA THR A 637 -5.92 6.43 28.00
C THR A 637 -6.22 4.96 28.27
N ILE A 638 -5.77 4.41 29.39
CA ILE A 638 -6.02 3.01 29.79
C ILE A 638 -7.53 2.73 29.82
N GLN A 639 -8.32 3.58 30.47
CA GLN A 639 -9.77 3.37 30.58
C GLN A 639 -10.47 3.44 29.23
N LYS A 640 -10.13 4.42 28.38
CA LYS A 640 -10.71 4.58 27.04
C LYS A 640 -10.39 3.38 26.16
N THR A 641 -9.12 3.01 26.06
CA THR A 641 -8.67 1.92 25.18
C THR A 641 -9.20 0.57 25.64
N ALA A 642 -9.19 0.28 26.95
CA ALA A 642 -9.79 -0.95 27.46
C ALA A 642 -11.31 -1.01 27.17
N ALA A 643 -12.04 0.10 27.34
CA ALA A 643 -13.47 0.14 27.08
C ALA A 643 -13.82 -0.06 25.59
N GLU A 644 -13.05 0.56 24.69
CA GLU A 644 -13.20 0.38 23.25
C GLU A 644 -12.85 -1.06 22.82
N LEU A 645 -11.76 -1.61 23.34
CA LEU A 645 -11.33 -2.98 23.04
C LEU A 645 -12.34 -4.02 23.53
N ILE A 646 -12.82 -3.91 24.78
CA ILE A 646 -13.88 -4.78 25.31
C ILE A 646 -15.14 -4.70 24.42
N GLY A 647 -15.62 -3.50 24.10
CA GLY A 647 -16.81 -3.33 23.27
C GLY A 647 -16.66 -3.92 21.86
N LYS A 648 -15.50 -3.72 21.21
CA LYS A 648 -15.21 -4.30 19.89
C LYS A 648 -15.15 -5.83 19.94
N ILE A 649 -14.56 -6.41 20.99
CA ILE A 649 -14.50 -7.86 21.18
C ILE A 649 -15.90 -8.43 21.42
N GLU A 650 -16.69 -7.84 22.32
CA GLU A 650 -18.08 -8.28 22.59
C GLU A 650 -18.95 -8.25 21.33
N GLU A 651 -18.84 -7.18 20.53
CA GLU A 651 -19.57 -7.04 19.27
C GLU A 651 -19.17 -8.13 18.26
N ASN A 652 -17.86 -8.40 18.12
CA ASN A 652 -17.36 -9.44 17.22
C ASN A 652 -17.76 -10.84 17.68
N ILE A 653 -17.67 -11.15 18.98
CA ILE A 653 -18.16 -12.42 19.53
C ILE A 653 -19.64 -12.61 19.21
N GLN A 654 -20.47 -11.57 19.38
CA GLN A 654 -21.89 -11.66 19.01
C GLN A 654 -22.11 -11.82 17.51
N LYS A 655 -21.32 -11.15 16.66
CA LYS A 655 -21.38 -11.31 15.20
C LYS A 655 -20.99 -12.73 14.79
N ILE A 656 -19.91 -13.27 15.33
CA ILE A 656 -19.44 -14.64 15.06
C ILE A 656 -20.46 -15.66 15.56
N ARG A 657 -20.96 -15.50 16.80
CA ARG A 657 -22.02 -16.36 17.35
C ARG A 657 -23.29 -16.28 16.51
N LYS A 658 -23.73 -15.10 16.06
CA LYS A 658 -24.89 -14.95 15.16
C LYS A 658 -24.65 -15.56 13.78
N LYS A 659 -23.45 -15.41 13.20
CA LYS A 659 -23.05 -16.06 11.94
C LYS A 659 -23.10 -17.59 12.10
N ARG A 660 -22.63 -18.12 13.25
CA ARG A 660 -22.65 -19.55 13.59
C ARG A 660 -24.02 -20.06 14.06
N GLU A 661 -24.93 -19.18 14.52
CA GLU A 661 -26.32 -19.48 14.90
C GLU A 661 -27.31 -19.45 13.72
N VAL A 662 -26.90 -19.00 12.52
CA VAL A 662 -27.68 -19.22 11.29
C VAL A 662 -27.75 -20.72 11.04
N SER A 663 -28.95 -21.26 11.21
CA SER A 663 -29.17 -22.51 11.92
C SER A 663 -28.75 -23.81 11.18
N PRO A 664 -28.50 -24.91 11.94
CA PRO A 664 -28.50 -26.28 11.41
C PRO A 664 -29.74 -26.64 10.57
N GLU A 665 -30.84 -25.89 10.75
CA GLU A 665 -32.07 -25.97 9.97
C GLU A 665 -31.93 -25.37 8.55
N MET A 666 -31.09 -24.36 8.35
CA MET A 666 -30.73 -23.82 7.03
C MET A 666 -29.69 -24.69 6.35
N ALA A 667 -28.69 -25.25 7.05
CA ALA A 667 -27.79 -26.26 6.48
C ALA A 667 -28.55 -27.53 6.04
N GLN A 668 -29.53 -27.98 6.83
CA GLN A 668 -30.40 -29.11 6.47
C GLN A 668 -31.35 -28.76 5.30
N LYS A 669 -31.96 -27.57 5.29
CA LYS A 669 -32.81 -27.11 4.17
C LYS A 669 -32.01 -26.83 2.90
N THR A 670 -30.78 -26.34 2.99
CA THR A 670 -29.90 -26.10 1.85
C THR A 670 -29.38 -27.43 1.30
N GLY A 671 -28.99 -28.39 2.16
CA GLY A 671 -28.65 -29.75 1.75
C GLY A 671 -29.84 -30.57 1.21
N GLU A 672 -31.07 -30.32 1.65
CA GLU A 672 -32.30 -30.91 1.08
C GLU A 672 -32.71 -30.22 -0.24
N ARG A 673 -32.51 -28.91 -0.36
CA ARG A 673 -32.87 -28.11 -1.55
C ARG A 673 -31.81 -28.17 -2.65
N MET A 674 -30.54 -28.38 -2.33
CA MET A 674 -29.48 -28.78 -3.28
C MET A 674 -29.76 -30.18 -3.85
N ARG A 675 -30.28 -31.11 -3.03
CA ARG A 675 -30.73 -32.44 -3.48
C ARG A 675 -31.97 -32.39 -4.40
N GLU A 676 -32.78 -31.34 -4.30
CA GLU A 676 -34.00 -31.15 -5.11
C GLU A 676 -33.73 -30.40 -6.44
N VAL A 677 -32.61 -29.69 -6.54
CA VAL A 677 -32.27 -28.77 -7.64
C VAL A 677 -31.16 -29.30 -8.56
N LEU A 678 -30.30 -30.21 -8.09
CA LEU A 678 -29.41 -31.00 -8.95
C LEU A 678 -30.25 -31.81 -9.95
N GLY A 679 -30.17 -31.44 -11.23
CA GLY A 679 -31.10 -31.79 -12.30
C GLY A 679 -31.39 -33.30 -12.47
N THR A 680 -32.68 -33.60 -12.56
CA THR A 680 -33.44 -34.55 -13.42
C THR A 680 -32.79 -35.72 -14.20
N ASN A 681 -31.48 -35.97 -14.17
CA ASN A 681 -30.80 -37.10 -14.81
C ASN A 681 -29.94 -37.88 -13.78
N GLU A 682 -30.27 -39.16 -13.57
CA GLU A 682 -29.54 -40.05 -12.64
C GLU A 682 -28.05 -40.21 -13.02
N THR A 683 -27.70 -39.98 -14.29
CA THR A 683 -26.34 -40.11 -14.81
C THR A 683 -25.42 -39.00 -14.30
N ASP A 684 -25.84 -37.74 -14.46
CA ASP A 684 -25.11 -36.54 -14.03
C ASP A 684 -24.87 -36.55 -12.51
N ARG A 685 -25.89 -36.98 -11.76
CA ARG A 685 -25.79 -37.13 -10.31
C ARG A 685 -24.72 -38.14 -9.91
N LYS A 686 -24.68 -39.32 -10.54
CA LYS A 686 -23.64 -40.33 -10.27
C LYS A 686 -22.26 -39.83 -10.64
N GLN A 687 -22.12 -39.05 -11.71
CA GLN A 687 -20.84 -38.45 -12.10
C GLN A 687 -20.33 -37.48 -11.03
N ILE A 688 -21.18 -36.58 -10.54
CA ILE A 688 -20.81 -35.64 -9.47
C ILE A 688 -20.49 -36.38 -8.16
N GLU A 689 -21.32 -37.36 -7.77
CA GLU A 689 -21.10 -38.16 -6.56
C GLU A 689 -19.77 -38.93 -6.62
N ASN A 690 -19.44 -39.54 -7.76
CA ASN A 690 -18.18 -40.24 -7.95
C ASN A 690 -16.97 -39.30 -7.91
N PHE A 691 -17.06 -38.14 -8.57
CA PHE A 691 -15.98 -37.14 -8.55
C PHE A 691 -15.69 -36.66 -7.13
N LYS A 692 -16.73 -36.30 -6.38
CA LYS A 692 -16.60 -35.83 -4.99
C LYS A 692 -16.08 -36.93 -4.07
N ALA A 693 -16.54 -38.17 -4.23
CA ALA A 693 -16.05 -39.29 -3.44
C ALA A 693 -14.55 -39.56 -3.66
N GLU A 694 -14.04 -39.31 -4.86
CA GLU A 694 -12.61 -39.41 -5.13
C GLU A 694 -11.85 -38.22 -4.56
N THR A 695 -12.40 -37.01 -4.69
CA THR A 695 -11.85 -35.83 -4.03
C THR A 695 -11.69 -36.03 -2.53
N GLU A 696 -12.72 -36.54 -1.86
CA GLU A 696 -12.73 -36.76 -0.41
C GLU A 696 -11.61 -37.71 0.07
N LYS A 697 -11.18 -38.66 -0.77
CA LYS A 697 -10.08 -39.57 -0.40
C LYS A 697 -8.71 -38.90 -0.46
N CYS A 698 -8.51 -38.00 -1.42
CA CYS A 698 -7.22 -37.40 -1.70
C CYS A 698 -7.05 -36.02 -1.03
N PHE A 699 -8.14 -35.40 -0.57
CA PHE A 699 -8.11 -34.03 -0.05
C PHE A 699 -7.34 -33.93 1.27
N HIS A 700 -6.27 -33.13 1.29
CA HIS A 700 -5.63 -32.75 2.53
C HIS A 700 -6.51 -31.76 3.30
N LYS A 701 -6.77 -32.08 4.57
CA LYS A 701 -7.68 -31.28 5.39
C LYS A 701 -7.16 -29.86 5.59
N ILE A 702 -8.05 -28.88 5.45
CA ILE A 702 -7.76 -27.47 5.67
C ILE A 702 -8.39 -27.06 7.01
N ASP A 703 -7.57 -26.68 7.98
CA ASP A 703 -8.03 -26.36 9.34
C ASP A 703 -8.93 -27.45 9.96
N GLY A 704 -8.58 -28.72 9.70
CA GLY A 704 -9.36 -29.89 10.12
C GLY A 704 -10.60 -30.20 9.26
N MET A 705 -10.99 -29.31 8.35
CA MET A 705 -12.11 -29.49 7.43
C MET A 705 -11.76 -30.43 6.28
N ASN A 706 -12.68 -31.32 5.95
CA ASN A 706 -12.62 -32.16 4.75
C ASN A 706 -13.24 -31.47 3.52
N ALA A 707 -13.14 -32.07 2.34
CA ALA A 707 -13.61 -31.43 1.10
C ALA A 707 -15.11 -31.11 1.15
N SER A 708 -15.93 -32.01 1.71
CA SER A 708 -17.37 -31.75 1.87
C SER A 708 -17.67 -30.58 2.82
N GLU A 709 -16.89 -30.38 3.88
CA GLU A 709 -17.04 -29.27 4.84
C GLU A 709 -16.60 -27.94 4.21
N VAL A 710 -15.56 -27.98 3.39
CA VAL A 710 -15.09 -26.84 2.57
C VAL A 710 -16.17 -26.43 1.56
N GLU A 711 -16.73 -27.40 0.84
CA GLU A 711 -17.82 -27.16 -0.11
C GLU A 711 -19.06 -26.57 0.56
N GLN A 712 -19.38 -27.03 1.78
CA GLN A 712 -20.49 -26.47 2.55
C GLN A 712 -20.24 -25.00 2.89
N THR A 713 -19.05 -24.69 3.40
CA THR A 713 -18.64 -23.33 3.79
C THR A 713 -18.70 -22.38 2.60
N ALA A 714 -18.14 -22.78 1.45
CA ALA A 714 -18.20 -22.00 0.23
C ALA A 714 -19.63 -21.84 -0.30
N GLY A 715 -20.47 -22.88 -0.21
CA GLY A 715 -21.87 -22.82 -0.59
C GLY A 715 -22.68 -21.82 0.23
N GLU A 716 -22.44 -21.77 1.55
CA GLU A 716 -23.07 -20.79 2.45
C GLU A 716 -22.66 -19.36 2.09
N TYR A 717 -21.36 -19.15 1.82
CA TYR A 717 -20.83 -17.86 1.38
C TYR A 717 -21.46 -17.39 0.05
N ILE A 718 -21.54 -18.26 -0.96
CA ILE A 718 -22.13 -17.92 -2.27
C ILE A 718 -23.59 -17.50 -2.12
N VAL A 719 -24.38 -18.26 -1.35
CA VAL A 719 -25.79 -17.95 -1.11
C VAL A 719 -25.97 -16.62 -0.38
N GLN A 720 -25.10 -16.34 0.60
CA GLN A 720 -25.08 -15.08 1.31
C GLN A 720 -24.78 -13.91 0.36
N LYS A 721 -23.72 -14.01 -0.45
CA LYS A 721 -23.31 -12.94 -1.39
C LYS A 721 -24.37 -12.62 -2.43
N ILE A 722 -25.01 -13.66 -3.00
CA ILE A 722 -26.14 -13.49 -3.92
C ILE A 722 -27.28 -12.69 -3.25
N ALA A 723 -27.59 -12.99 -1.99
CA ALA A 723 -28.65 -12.32 -1.25
C ALA A 723 -28.30 -10.87 -0.88
N GLU A 724 -27.05 -10.62 -0.45
CA GLU A 724 -26.54 -9.28 -0.11
C GLU A 724 -26.61 -8.32 -1.30
N TRP A 725 -26.17 -8.79 -2.46
CA TRP A 725 -26.12 -8.00 -3.70
C TRP A 725 -27.47 -7.94 -4.43
N GLY A 726 -28.48 -8.67 -3.95
CA GLY A 726 -29.77 -8.80 -4.64
C GLY A 726 -29.62 -9.36 -6.06
N ALA A 727 -28.59 -10.18 -6.30
CA ALA A 727 -28.29 -10.74 -7.60
C ALA A 727 -29.36 -11.76 -8.01
N ASP A 728 -29.80 -11.72 -9.27
CA ASP A 728 -30.67 -12.75 -9.83
C ASP A 728 -29.85 -14.01 -10.16
N ALA A 729 -29.56 -14.78 -9.12
CA ALA A 729 -28.85 -16.04 -9.18
C ALA A 729 -29.36 -17.01 -8.10
N LYS A 730 -29.30 -18.30 -8.40
CA LYS A 730 -29.64 -19.38 -7.48
C LYS A 730 -28.63 -20.51 -7.66
N LEU A 731 -27.90 -20.83 -6.61
CA LEU A 731 -26.95 -21.93 -6.59
C LEU A 731 -27.66 -23.28 -6.80
N LEU A 732 -27.16 -24.07 -7.75
CA LEU A 732 -27.66 -25.41 -8.10
C LEU A 732 -26.76 -26.52 -7.53
N GLY A 733 -25.44 -26.31 -7.55
CA GLY A 733 -24.45 -27.25 -7.05
C GLY A 733 -23.05 -26.64 -7.09
N LEU A 734 -22.09 -27.27 -6.42
CA LEU A 734 -20.69 -26.86 -6.47
C LEU A 734 -19.78 -28.06 -6.22
N ALA A 735 -18.50 -27.94 -6.57
CA ALA A 735 -17.48 -28.92 -6.23
C ALA A 735 -16.10 -28.28 -6.09
N VAL A 736 -15.26 -28.83 -5.19
CA VAL A 736 -13.83 -28.50 -5.15
C VAL A 736 -13.15 -29.08 -6.40
N ILE A 737 -12.36 -28.26 -7.08
CA ILE A 737 -11.59 -28.62 -8.27
C ILE A 737 -10.10 -28.23 -8.07
N GLY A 738 -9.31 -28.21 -9.14
CA GLY A 738 -7.92 -27.80 -9.07
C GLY A 738 -6.98 -28.82 -8.42
N SER A 739 -5.82 -28.35 -7.97
CA SER A 739 -4.76 -29.22 -7.43
C SER A 739 -5.17 -29.97 -6.16
N ARG A 740 -5.95 -29.30 -5.29
CA ARG A 740 -6.43 -29.82 -4.01
C ARG A 740 -7.45 -30.94 -4.16
N CYS A 741 -8.17 -31.02 -5.28
CA CYS A 741 -9.15 -32.08 -5.47
C CYS A 741 -8.51 -33.47 -5.63
N ARG A 742 -7.18 -33.55 -5.84
CA ARG A 742 -6.45 -34.82 -5.95
C ARG A 742 -5.23 -34.92 -5.02
N GLY A 743 -5.07 -34.00 -4.07
CA GLY A 743 -3.97 -34.05 -3.10
C GLY A 743 -2.59 -33.72 -3.70
N VAL A 744 -2.55 -32.96 -4.81
CA VAL A 744 -1.32 -32.63 -5.56
C VAL A 744 -0.96 -31.14 -5.50
N GLU A 745 -1.55 -30.42 -4.54
CA GLU A 745 -1.31 -29.02 -4.27
C GLU A 745 0.08 -28.72 -3.68
N ARG A 746 0.50 -27.45 -3.79
CA ARG A 746 1.68 -26.88 -3.14
C ARG A 746 1.26 -26.04 -1.94
N ASP A 747 2.23 -25.65 -1.10
CA ASP A 747 1.99 -24.76 0.03
C ASP A 747 1.35 -23.41 -0.38
N SER A 748 1.64 -22.95 -1.61
CA SER A 748 1.08 -21.72 -2.18
C SER A 748 -0.18 -21.92 -3.03
N SER A 749 -0.73 -23.14 -3.11
CA SER A 749 -1.91 -23.40 -3.93
C SER A 749 -3.17 -22.83 -3.28
N ASP A 750 -3.95 -22.12 -4.08
CA ASP A 750 -5.31 -21.69 -3.80
C ASP A 750 -6.30 -22.88 -3.74
N LEU A 751 -7.53 -22.58 -3.34
CA LEU A 751 -8.64 -23.52 -3.26
C LEU A 751 -9.67 -23.20 -4.34
N ASP A 752 -9.60 -23.94 -5.45
CA ASP A 752 -10.53 -23.77 -6.55
C ASP A 752 -11.89 -24.45 -6.30
N ILE A 753 -12.98 -23.71 -6.50
CA ILE A 753 -14.36 -24.20 -6.40
C ILE A 753 -15.11 -23.82 -7.67
N VAL A 754 -15.79 -24.77 -8.30
CA VAL A 754 -16.73 -24.47 -9.38
C VAL A 754 -18.15 -24.48 -8.83
N ALA A 755 -18.95 -23.46 -9.14
CA ALA A 755 -20.30 -23.27 -8.62
C ALA A 755 -21.33 -23.12 -9.76
N GLU A 756 -22.18 -24.12 -9.95
CA GLU A 756 -23.28 -24.05 -10.92
C GLU A 756 -24.44 -23.25 -10.38
N TYR A 757 -24.93 -22.27 -11.14
CA TYR A 757 -26.07 -21.43 -10.76
C TYR A 757 -27.09 -21.24 -11.89
N GLN A 758 -28.31 -20.83 -11.51
CA GLN A 758 -29.39 -20.43 -12.40
C GLN A 758 -29.80 -18.98 -12.14
N GLY A 759 -29.87 -18.16 -13.18
CA GLY A 759 -30.32 -16.77 -13.11
C GLY A 759 -29.82 -15.92 -14.28
N ASP A 760 -30.30 -14.68 -14.38
CA ASP A 760 -30.01 -13.78 -15.50
C ASP A 760 -28.64 -13.10 -15.41
N ILE A 761 -28.01 -13.07 -14.24
CA ILE A 761 -26.68 -12.47 -14.06
C ILE A 761 -25.61 -13.15 -14.94
N ARG A 762 -24.65 -12.36 -15.46
CA ARG A 762 -23.51 -12.91 -16.21
C ARG A 762 -22.53 -13.60 -15.26
N GLU A 763 -21.87 -14.65 -15.75
CA GLU A 763 -20.86 -15.37 -14.98
C GLU A 763 -19.76 -14.41 -14.49
N ASP A 764 -19.26 -13.53 -15.37
CA ASP A 764 -18.20 -12.56 -15.04
C ASP A 764 -18.64 -11.56 -13.94
N ASP A 765 -19.91 -11.14 -13.96
CA ASP A 765 -20.46 -10.20 -12.96
C ASP A 765 -20.63 -10.91 -11.60
N LEU A 766 -21.10 -12.17 -11.62
CA LEU A 766 -21.21 -12.99 -10.41
C LEU A 766 -19.83 -13.36 -9.85
N PHE A 767 -18.84 -13.60 -10.71
CA PHE A 767 -17.45 -13.84 -10.30
C PHE A 767 -16.90 -12.63 -9.53
N GLY A 768 -17.12 -11.42 -10.04
CA GLY A 768 -16.70 -10.19 -9.34
C GLY A 768 -17.35 -10.04 -7.96
N ILE A 769 -18.66 -10.35 -7.85
CA ILE A 769 -19.38 -10.31 -6.56
C ILE A 769 -18.81 -11.31 -5.55
N LEU A 770 -18.46 -12.51 -6.00
CA LEU A 770 -17.95 -13.57 -5.11
C LEU A 770 -16.53 -13.29 -4.61
N HIS A 771 -15.74 -12.48 -5.31
CA HIS A 771 -14.34 -12.17 -4.96
C HIS A 771 -14.14 -10.79 -4.33
N GLU A 772 -15.21 -10.03 -4.08
CA GLU A 772 -15.10 -8.69 -3.48
C GLU A 772 -14.43 -8.71 -2.09
N ASP A 773 -14.77 -9.70 -1.25
CA ASP A 773 -14.28 -9.80 0.12
C ASP A 773 -13.04 -10.72 0.27
N GLY A 774 -12.63 -11.40 -0.81
CA GLY A 774 -11.54 -12.38 -0.79
C GLY A 774 -11.78 -13.54 0.20
N LEU A 775 -12.67 -14.47 -0.12
CA LEU A 775 -12.97 -15.61 0.76
C LEU A 775 -11.70 -16.42 1.05
N GLN A 776 -11.47 -16.71 2.34
CA GLN A 776 -10.41 -17.61 2.78
C GLN A 776 -10.97 -18.72 3.68
N ILE A 777 -10.47 -19.94 3.51
CA ILE A 777 -10.78 -21.09 4.37
C ILE A 777 -9.46 -21.63 4.91
N GLY A 778 -9.29 -21.64 6.24
CA GLY A 778 -8.05 -22.05 6.89
C GLY A 778 -6.81 -21.24 6.46
N GLY A 779 -6.99 -19.96 6.11
CA GLY A 779 -5.92 -19.08 5.61
C GLY A 779 -5.55 -19.28 4.14
N ILE A 780 -6.27 -20.12 3.40
CA ILE A 780 -6.07 -20.36 1.96
C ILE A 780 -7.13 -19.58 1.18
N GLU A 781 -6.71 -18.84 0.16
CA GLU A 781 -7.59 -18.10 -0.75
C GLU A 781 -8.47 -19.05 -1.56
N VAL A 782 -9.76 -18.74 -1.67
CA VAL A 782 -10.75 -19.55 -2.38
C VAL A 782 -11.14 -18.87 -3.68
N ASP A 783 -10.81 -19.50 -4.82
CA ASP A 783 -11.25 -19.05 -6.14
C ASP A 783 -12.56 -19.73 -6.52
N ILE A 784 -13.65 -18.96 -6.59
CA ILE A 784 -14.98 -19.48 -6.91
C ILE A 784 -15.35 -19.15 -8.36
N ASN A 785 -15.36 -20.16 -9.21
CA ASN A 785 -15.71 -20.07 -10.61
C ASN A 785 -17.22 -20.34 -10.84
N PRO A 786 -18.07 -19.31 -11.03
CA PRO A 786 -19.49 -19.52 -11.26
C PRO A 786 -19.76 -19.94 -12.71
N ILE A 787 -20.54 -20.99 -12.90
CA ILE A 787 -20.90 -21.54 -14.21
C ILE A 787 -22.41 -21.61 -14.37
N LYS A 788 -22.90 -21.41 -15.59
CA LYS A 788 -24.28 -21.69 -15.95
C LYS A 788 -24.40 -22.54 -17.20
N GLU A 789 -25.43 -23.39 -17.22
CA GLU A 789 -25.69 -24.36 -18.30
C GLU A 789 -25.66 -23.73 -19.69
N ALA A 790 -26.24 -22.52 -19.84
CA ALA A 790 -26.36 -21.84 -21.13
C ALA A 790 -25.02 -21.36 -21.74
N LYS A 791 -23.94 -21.27 -20.96
CA LYS A 791 -22.62 -20.78 -21.41
C LYS A 791 -21.53 -21.83 -21.22
N THR A 792 -21.34 -22.30 -20.00
CA THR A 792 -20.19 -23.14 -19.62
C THR A 792 -20.55 -24.63 -19.51
N GLY A 793 -21.84 -24.93 -19.38
CA GLY A 793 -22.38 -26.29 -19.22
C GLY A 793 -22.78 -26.57 -17.77
N THR A 794 -23.32 -27.77 -17.53
CA THR A 794 -23.69 -28.23 -16.18
C THR A 794 -22.45 -28.61 -15.37
N LEU A 795 -22.58 -28.68 -14.04
CA LEU A 795 -21.51 -29.14 -13.16
C LEU A 795 -20.97 -30.51 -13.57
N ALA A 796 -21.85 -31.46 -13.92
CA ALA A 796 -21.43 -32.79 -14.36
C ALA A 796 -20.57 -32.75 -15.65
N SER A 797 -20.97 -31.93 -16.63
CA SER A 797 -20.21 -31.77 -17.87
C SER A 797 -18.86 -31.08 -17.65
N TYR A 798 -18.80 -30.15 -16.70
CA TYR A 798 -17.57 -29.44 -16.33
C TYR A 798 -16.60 -30.40 -15.63
N LEU A 799 -17.07 -31.14 -14.62
CA LEU A 799 -16.26 -32.10 -13.87
C LEU A 799 -15.76 -33.24 -14.76
N THR A 800 -16.53 -33.66 -15.76
CA THR A 800 -16.08 -34.66 -16.76
C THR A 800 -14.88 -34.13 -17.55
N LYS A 801 -14.93 -32.87 -18.03
CA LYS A 801 -13.81 -32.27 -18.74
C LYS A 801 -12.59 -32.03 -17.84
N ALA A 802 -12.82 -31.64 -16.59
CA ALA A 802 -11.76 -31.47 -15.60
C ALA A 802 -11.05 -32.81 -15.33
N GLN A 803 -11.81 -33.89 -15.19
CA GLN A 803 -11.30 -35.25 -15.05
C GLN A 803 -10.50 -35.68 -16.30
N GLU A 804 -11.03 -35.46 -17.51
CA GLU A 804 -10.32 -35.77 -18.77
C GLU A 804 -9.00 -35.00 -18.91
N TYR A 805 -8.94 -33.75 -18.42
CA TYR A 805 -7.71 -32.95 -18.43
C TYR A 805 -6.69 -33.48 -17.42
N MET A 806 -7.12 -33.85 -16.22
CA MET A 806 -6.26 -34.42 -15.18
C MET A 806 -5.76 -35.84 -15.55
N ASP A 807 -6.54 -36.60 -16.30
CA ASP A 807 -6.20 -37.98 -16.71
C ASP A 807 -5.33 -38.03 -18.00
N ARG A 808 -4.71 -36.91 -18.40
CA ARG A 808 -3.71 -36.89 -19.50
C ARG A 808 -2.30 -37.19 -19.02
N GLU A 809 -1.96 -36.73 -17.83
CA GLU A 809 -0.64 -36.85 -17.23
C GLU A 809 -0.83 -37.15 -15.74
N LEU A 810 -0.32 -38.29 -15.29
CA LEU A 810 -0.47 -38.75 -13.93
C LEU A 810 0.89 -39.09 -13.34
N ALA A 811 1.07 -38.76 -12.06
CA ALA A 811 2.23 -39.16 -11.29
C ALA A 811 1.81 -39.70 -9.92
N PHE A 812 2.47 -40.77 -9.50
CA PHE A 812 2.21 -41.42 -8.21
C PHE A 812 3.51 -41.84 -7.54
N SER A 813 3.53 -41.81 -6.22
CA SER A 813 4.53 -42.52 -5.42
C SER A 813 3.95 -43.83 -4.89
N ILE A 814 4.79 -44.86 -4.79
CA ILE A 814 4.43 -46.15 -4.22
C ILE A 814 5.66 -46.75 -3.52
N ALA A 815 5.58 -46.92 -2.20
CA ALA A 815 6.73 -47.32 -1.38
C ALA A 815 7.97 -46.43 -1.60
N ASP A 816 9.03 -46.95 -2.23
CA ASP A 816 10.28 -46.25 -2.55
C ASP A 816 10.44 -45.99 -4.07
N ARG A 817 9.33 -45.93 -4.81
CA ARG A 817 9.28 -45.69 -6.25
C ARG A 817 8.33 -44.56 -6.61
N TYR A 818 8.57 -43.97 -7.78
CA TYR A 818 7.64 -43.06 -8.41
C TYR A 818 7.26 -43.57 -9.80
N ILE A 819 6.04 -43.30 -10.25
CA ILE A 819 5.54 -43.70 -11.56
C ILE A 819 4.97 -42.45 -12.23
N LEU A 820 5.47 -42.12 -13.42
CA LEU A 820 4.87 -41.15 -14.33
C LEU A 820 4.20 -41.90 -15.47
N ILE A 821 3.02 -41.45 -15.89
CA ILE A 821 2.35 -41.95 -17.08
C ILE A 821 1.64 -40.80 -17.78
N HIS A 822 1.76 -40.72 -19.10
CA HIS A 822 1.09 -39.70 -19.89
C HIS A 822 0.55 -40.23 -21.21
N GLU A 823 -0.48 -39.59 -21.73
CA GLU A 823 -1.10 -39.91 -23.02
C GLU A 823 -0.18 -39.55 -24.20
N THR A 824 -0.09 -40.44 -25.19
CA THR A 824 0.66 -40.23 -26.44
C THR A 824 -0.20 -40.56 -27.66
N ASP A 825 0.32 -40.29 -28.86
CA ASP A 825 -0.36 -40.59 -30.13
C ASP A 825 -0.54 -42.11 -30.33
N GLY A 826 -1.61 -42.68 -29.78
CA GLY A 826 -1.99 -44.09 -29.93
C GLY A 826 -1.95 -44.93 -28.64
N GLY A 827 -1.72 -44.32 -27.47
CA GLY A 827 -1.56 -45.06 -26.23
C GLY A 827 -1.07 -44.22 -25.05
N TYR A 828 -0.22 -44.81 -24.22
CA TYR A 828 0.35 -44.16 -23.03
C TYR A 828 1.83 -44.47 -22.91
N ASP A 829 2.63 -43.53 -22.44
CA ASP A 829 4.04 -43.72 -22.13
C ASP A 829 4.24 -43.58 -20.63
N TYR A 830 5.02 -44.46 -20.01
CA TYR A 830 5.25 -44.47 -18.57
C TYR A 830 6.72 -44.64 -18.21
N SER A 831 7.12 -44.03 -17.09
CA SER A 831 8.44 -44.15 -16.49
C SER A 831 8.31 -44.49 -15.01
N ILE A 832 9.13 -45.43 -14.54
CA ILE A 832 9.26 -45.83 -13.13
C ILE A 832 10.59 -45.29 -12.62
N LEU A 833 10.54 -44.42 -11.62
CA LEU A 833 11.70 -43.77 -11.03
C LEU A 833 12.08 -44.40 -9.68
N GLY A 834 13.37 -44.35 -9.38
CA GLY A 834 13.92 -44.68 -8.06
C GLY A 834 13.70 -43.59 -7.01
N GLU A 835 14.17 -43.85 -5.78
CA GLU A 835 14.19 -42.88 -4.68
C GLU A 835 15.06 -41.64 -5.01
N ASP A 836 16.02 -41.79 -5.93
CA ASP A 836 16.88 -40.74 -6.45
C ASP A 836 16.31 -40.02 -7.70
N TYR A 837 15.02 -40.24 -8.01
CA TYR A 837 14.30 -39.65 -9.14
C TYR A 837 14.83 -40.03 -10.53
N ARG A 838 15.71 -41.04 -10.61
CA ARG A 838 16.23 -41.53 -11.88
C ARG A 838 15.33 -42.61 -12.46
N GLU A 839 15.17 -42.60 -13.78
CA GLU A 839 14.42 -43.64 -14.48
C GLU A 839 15.11 -45.00 -14.33
N ILE A 840 14.38 -45.96 -13.77
CA ILE A 840 14.81 -47.36 -13.60
C ILE A 840 14.26 -48.20 -14.75
N ASP A 841 13.02 -47.92 -15.14
CA ASP A 841 12.29 -48.68 -16.16
C ASP A 841 11.25 -47.76 -16.81
N GLY A 842 10.84 -48.08 -18.03
CA GLY A 842 9.89 -47.29 -18.78
C GLY A 842 9.36 -48.04 -19.99
N GLY A 843 8.22 -47.62 -20.52
CA GLY A 843 7.63 -48.29 -21.67
C GLY A 843 6.37 -47.63 -22.22
N VAL A 844 6.00 -48.11 -23.41
CA VAL A 844 4.84 -47.63 -24.16
C VAL A 844 3.74 -48.68 -24.12
N TYR A 845 2.52 -48.24 -23.88
CA TYR A 845 1.29 -49.02 -23.93
C TYR A 845 0.44 -48.61 -25.14
N ASP A 846 0.57 -49.34 -26.25
CA ASP A 846 -0.07 -49.04 -27.55
C ASP A 846 -1.55 -49.51 -27.64
N ASP A 847 -2.42 -49.06 -26.73
CA ASP A 847 -3.88 -49.26 -26.87
C ASP A 847 -4.65 -48.07 -26.30
N SER A 848 -5.24 -47.27 -27.20
CA SER A 848 -6.04 -46.10 -26.85
C SER A 848 -7.47 -46.44 -26.41
N ASN A 849 -7.88 -47.72 -26.35
CA ASN A 849 -9.21 -48.13 -25.91
C ASN A 849 -9.31 -48.38 -24.40
N VAL A 850 -8.17 -48.44 -23.71
CA VAL A 850 -8.10 -48.49 -22.25
C VAL A 850 -7.82 -47.10 -21.71
N THR A 851 -8.30 -46.82 -20.51
CA THR A 851 -8.05 -45.56 -19.82
C THR A 851 -6.65 -45.56 -19.20
N ILE A 852 -6.04 -44.38 -19.05
CA ILE A 852 -4.73 -44.22 -18.40
C ILE A 852 -4.67 -44.87 -17.01
N ARG A 853 -5.80 -44.86 -16.28
CA ARG A 853 -5.91 -45.43 -14.92
C ARG A 853 -5.93 -46.96 -14.94
N GLU A 854 -6.55 -47.56 -15.96
CA GLU A 854 -6.49 -49.01 -16.16
C GLU A 854 -5.06 -49.46 -16.51
N VAL A 855 -4.35 -48.66 -17.32
CA VAL A 855 -2.93 -48.91 -17.63
C VAL A 855 -2.06 -48.80 -16.39
N LEU A 856 -2.21 -47.72 -15.62
CA LEU A 856 -1.50 -47.53 -14.35
C LEU A 856 -1.76 -48.68 -13.37
N GLN A 857 -3.02 -49.11 -13.24
CA GLN A 857 -3.37 -50.23 -12.38
C GLN A 857 -2.69 -51.52 -12.84
N GLY A 858 -2.64 -51.78 -14.15
CA GLY A 858 -1.91 -52.91 -14.73
C GLY A 858 -0.42 -52.88 -14.38
N ILE A 859 0.24 -51.73 -14.56
CA ILE A 859 1.66 -51.54 -14.22
C ILE A 859 1.90 -51.84 -12.73
N VAL A 860 1.06 -51.30 -11.85
CA VAL A 860 1.22 -51.46 -10.40
C VAL A 860 0.93 -52.89 -9.96
N GLU A 861 -0.04 -53.57 -10.57
CA GLU A 861 -0.34 -54.96 -10.28
C GLU A 861 0.80 -55.89 -10.72
N ASP A 862 1.42 -55.60 -11.86
CA ASP A 862 2.63 -56.30 -12.31
C ASP A 862 3.82 -56.10 -11.35
N LEU A 863 4.05 -54.87 -10.87
CA LEU A 863 5.09 -54.57 -9.88
C LEU A 863 4.84 -55.30 -8.54
N LYS A 864 3.58 -55.43 -8.12
CA LYS A 864 3.21 -56.14 -6.88
C LYS A 864 3.41 -57.66 -7.01
N GLN A 865 2.95 -58.26 -8.11
CA GLN A 865 2.87 -59.72 -8.26
C GLN A 865 4.18 -60.35 -8.74
N ASN A 866 4.93 -59.69 -9.62
CA ASN A 866 6.11 -60.29 -10.25
C ASN A 866 7.38 -60.10 -9.39
N PRO A 867 8.37 -61.01 -9.50
CA PRO A 867 9.66 -60.86 -8.83
C PRO A 867 10.47 -59.69 -9.42
N ASP A 868 11.22 -58.98 -8.57
CA ASP A 868 12.04 -57.85 -8.99
C ASP A 868 13.23 -58.31 -9.84
N THR A 869 13.13 -58.17 -11.16
CA THR A 869 14.16 -58.65 -12.09
C THR A 869 15.10 -57.55 -12.59
N ASN A 870 14.63 -56.29 -12.62
CA ASN A 870 15.36 -55.12 -13.12
C ASN A 870 15.54 -54.01 -12.07
N GLY A 871 15.01 -54.18 -10.85
CA GLY A 871 15.07 -53.18 -9.78
C GLY A 871 13.85 -52.25 -9.74
N ALA A 872 12.91 -52.36 -10.69
CA ALA A 872 11.73 -51.51 -10.77
C ALA A 872 10.76 -51.72 -9.61
N LYS A 873 10.72 -52.94 -9.03
CA LYS A 873 9.81 -53.25 -7.91
C LYS A 873 10.28 -52.63 -6.59
N GLY A 874 11.59 -52.60 -6.32
CA GLY A 874 12.10 -52.04 -5.07
C GLY A 874 11.46 -52.66 -3.82
N ARG A 875 10.89 -51.81 -2.95
CA ARG A 875 10.19 -52.21 -1.72
C ARG A 875 8.67 -52.30 -1.87
N ILE A 876 8.14 -52.29 -3.10
CA ILE A 876 6.71 -52.43 -3.34
C ILE A 876 6.22 -53.81 -2.89
N THR A 877 5.14 -53.83 -2.10
CA THR A 877 4.47 -55.03 -1.58
C THR A 877 3.00 -55.06 -2.00
N GLU A 878 2.29 -56.17 -1.79
CA GLU A 878 0.85 -56.26 -2.08
C GLU A 878 0.03 -55.18 -1.34
N GLU A 879 0.45 -54.82 -0.12
CA GLU A 879 -0.18 -53.80 0.73
C GLU A 879 0.22 -52.35 0.38
N SER A 880 1.18 -52.15 -0.54
CA SER A 880 1.62 -50.79 -0.90
C SER A 880 0.53 -50.02 -1.65
N GLU A 881 0.24 -48.81 -1.19
CA GLU A 881 -0.78 -47.93 -1.79
C GLU A 881 -0.13 -46.89 -2.71
N LEU A 882 -0.87 -46.52 -3.77
CA LEU A 882 -0.49 -45.40 -4.63
C LEU A 882 -0.89 -44.10 -3.95
N VAL A 883 0.07 -43.18 -3.85
CA VAL A 883 -0.16 -41.83 -3.34
C VAL A 883 0.04 -40.86 -4.50
N PRO A 884 -0.97 -40.08 -4.92
CA PRO A 884 -0.82 -39.06 -5.96
C PRO A 884 0.33 -38.10 -5.65
N VAL A 885 1.09 -37.70 -6.66
CA VAL A 885 2.10 -36.65 -6.55
C VAL A 885 2.00 -35.70 -7.73
N ASN A 886 2.55 -34.50 -7.59
CA ASN A 886 2.51 -33.50 -8.65
C ASN A 886 3.39 -33.94 -9.84
N TYR A 887 2.78 -34.12 -11.02
CA TYR A 887 3.48 -34.59 -12.22
C TYR A 887 4.60 -33.63 -12.66
N GLY A 888 4.34 -32.33 -12.67
CA GLY A 888 5.32 -31.32 -13.09
C GLY A 888 6.56 -31.28 -12.18
N GLU A 889 6.35 -31.32 -10.86
CA GLU A 889 7.47 -31.36 -9.90
C GLU A 889 8.31 -32.62 -10.02
N LEU A 890 7.65 -33.77 -10.17
CA LEU A 890 8.36 -35.03 -10.29
C LEU A 890 9.16 -35.08 -11.59
N LYS A 891 8.62 -34.52 -12.67
CA LYS A 891 9.33 -34.38 -13.95
C LYS A 891 10.53 -33.44 -13.84
N GLU A 892 10.38 -32.30 -13.16
CA GLU A 892 11.51 -31.38 -12.89
C GLU A 892 12.61 -32.09 -12.08
N LYS A 893 12.26 -32.84 -11.03
CA LYS A 893 13.21 -33.64 -10.26
C LYS A 893 13.92 -34.72 -11.08
N MET A 894 13.21 -35.32 -12.03
CA MET A 894 13.79 -36.29 -12.97
C MET A 894 14.80 -35.60 -13.89
N GLU A 895 14.43 -34.46 -14.48
CA GLU A 895 15.31 -33.65 -15.32
C GLU A 895 16.55 -33.17 -14.55
N ASP A 896 16.40 -32.72 -13.30
CA ASP A 896 17.50 -32.33 -12.41
C ASP A 896 18.42 -33.50 -12.07
N ALA A 897 17.85 -34.67 -11.76
CA ALA A 897 18.62 -35.88 -11.45
C ALA A 897 19.47 -36.35 -12.66
N GLU A 898 18.97 -36.13 -13.88
CA GLU A 898 19.73 -36.33 -15.13
C GLU A 898 20.76 -35.20 -15.37
N HIS A 899 20.43 -33.96 -15.01
CA HIS A 899 21.32 -32.80 -15.18
C HIS A 899 22.54 -32.84 -14.23
N ILE A 900 22.37 -33.33 -13.00
CA ILE A 900 23.45 -33.50 -12.01
C ILE A 900 24.56 -34.44 -12.52
N GLU A 901 24.25 -35.38 -13.42
CA GLU A 901 25.26 -36.26 -14.04
C GLU A 901 26.04 -35.57 -15.17
N THR A 902 25.43 -34.60 -15.86
CA THR A 902 26.05 -33.84 -16.96
C THR A 902 26.90 -32.66 -16.48
N VAL A 903 26.49 -31.97 -15.41
CA VAL A 903 27.19 -30.78 -14.86
C VAL A 903 28.46 -31.15 -14.09
N ASN A 904 28.56 -32.36 -13.52
CA ASN A 904 29.70 -32.76 -12.68
C ASN A 904 30.98 -33.15 -13.44
N ARG A 905 31.12 -32.89 -14.75
CA ARG A 905 32.32 -33.32 -15.50
C ARG A 905 32.95 -32.34 -16.49
N ILE A 906 32.38 -31.18 -16.78
CA ILE A 906 32.94 -30.33 -17.84
C ILE A 906 32.80 -28.84 -17.48
N GLU A 907 33.93 -28.19 -17.15
CA GLU A 907 34.00 -26.73 -16.96
C GLU A 907 33.81 -26.00 -18.31
N PRO A 908 32.98 -24.94 -18.37
CA PRO A 908 32.81 -24.15 -19.58
C PRO A 908 34.07 -23.33 -19.89
N GLU A 909 34.50 -23.32 -21.15
CA GLU A 909 35.57 -22.46 -21.65
C GLU A 909 35.01 -21.09 -22.05
N VAL A 910 35.37 -20.05 -21.29
CA VAL A 910 34.93 -18.67 -21.50
C VAL A 910 36.07 -17.81 -22.06
N THR A 911 35.87 -17.22 -23.24
CA THR A 911 36.87 -16.39 -23.96
C THR A 911 36.25 -15.10 -24.51
N PHE A 912 37.08 -14.13 -24.91
CA PHE A 912 36.63 -12.92 -25.59
C PHE A 912 36.55 -13.11 -27.10
N THR A 913 35.67 -12.34 -27.73
CA THR A 913 35.52 -12.24 -29.18
C THR A 913 35.64 -10.81 -29.66
N VAL A 914 36.28 -10.58 -30.80
CA VAL A 914 36.31 -9.27 -31.47
C VAL A 914 35.89 -9.45 -32.91
N ALA A 915 34.84 -8.74 -33.33
CA ALA A 915 34.35 -8.76 -34.71
C ALA A 915 34.58 -7.40 -35.39
N GLU A 916 35.04 -7.41 -36.64
CA GLU A 916 35.11 -6.20 -37.48
C GLU A 916 33.71 -5.65 -37.83
N CYS A 917 32.68 -6.50 -37.72
CA CYS A 917 31.26 -6.13 -37.79
C CYS A 917 30.45 -7.06 -36.88
N GLY A 918 29.91 -6.54 -35.76
CA GLY A 918 29.09 -7.33 -34.82
C GLY A 918 27.74 -7.75 -35.40
N GLU A 919 27.12 -6.89 -36.23
CA GLU A 919 25.83 -7.18 -36.87
C GLU A 919 25.91 -8.25 -37.97
N PHE A 920 27.03 -8.30 -38.69
CA PHE A 920 27.25 -9.22 -39.80
C PHE A 920 28.66 -9.82 -39.71
N PRO A 921 28.88 -10.82 -38.84
CA PRO A 921 30.20 -11.42 -38.63
C PRO A 921 30.81 -12.00 -39.93
N THR A 922 29.97 -12.40 -40.88
CA THR A 922 30.37 -12.92 -42.20
C THR A 922 30.93 -11.86 -43.16
N LEU A 923 30.75 -10.56 -42.87
CA LEU A 923 31.19 -9.44 -43.71
C LEU A 923 32.54 -8.83 -43.26
N GLY A 924 33.17 -9.37 -42.21
CA GLY A 924 34.46 -8.94 -41.69
C GLY A 924 35.25 -10.08 -41.04
N ASN A 925 36.44 -9.79 -40.48
CA ASN A 925 37.16 -10.78 -39.68
C ASN A 925 36.55 -10.88 -38.27
N CYS A 926 36.35 -12.11 -37.79
CA CYS A 926 36.04 -12.42 -36.39
C CYS A 926 37.28 -13.04 -35.74
N TYR A 927 37.63 -12.56 -34.55
CA TYR A 927 38.72 -13.06 -33.72
C TYR A 927 38.10 -13.70 -32.48
N GLU A 928 38.27 -15.01 -32.30
CA GLU A 928 37.66 -15.81 -31.24
C GLU A 928 38.75 -16.50 -30.39
N GLY A 929 38.38 -17.02 -29.22
CA GLY A 929 39.30 -17.73 -28.33
C GLY A 929 40.31 -16.83 -27.61
N ILE A 930 40.04 -15.53 -27.49
CA ILE A 930 40.96 -14.56 -26.88
C ILE A 930 40.88 -14.71 -25.36
N LYS A 931 42.02 -14.95 -24.70
CA LYS A 931 42.01 -15.33 -23.27
C LYS A 931 41.99 -14.16 -22.30
N THR A 932 42.49 -12.99 -22.69
CA THR A 932 42.64 -11.83 -21.79
C THR A 932 42.00 -10.58 -22.38
N ALA A 933 41.51 -9.70 -21.51
CA ALA A 933 40.91 -8.43 -21.89
C ALA A 933 41.96 -7.49 -22.51
N ASP A 934 43.22 -7.57 -22.08
CA ASP A 934 44.34 -6.85 -22.70
C ASP A 934 44.43 -7.13 -24.21
N GLU A 935 44.48 -8.41 -24.58
CA GLU A 935 44.59 -8.84 -25.97
C GLU A 935 43.33 -8.46 -26.76
N ALA A 936 42.14 -8.65 -26.15
CA ALA A 936 40.87 -8.31 -26.77
C ALA A 936 40.77 -6.80 -27.05
N VAL A 937 41.16 -5.95 -26.12
CA VAL A 937 41.16 -4.48 -26.27
C VAL A 937 42.18 -4.01 -27.31
N GLU A 938 43.35 -4.63 -27.40
CA GLU A 938 44.32 -4.31 -28.46
C GLU A 938 43.80 -4.62 -29.86
N ILE A 939 43.14 -5.78 -30.03
CA ILE A 939 42.53 -6.17 -31.31
C ILE A 939 41.35 -5.23 -31.62
N TRP A 940 40.50 -4.95 -30.64
CA TRP A 940 39.38 -4.01 -30.73
C TRP A 940 39.82 -2.63 -31.23
N GLN A 941 40.82 -2.02 -30.59
CA GLN A 941 41.35 -0.70 -31.00
C GLN A 941 41.93 -0.72 -32.43
N ARG A 942 42.56 -1.82 -32.83
CA ARG A 942 43.11 -1.97 -34.19
C ARG A 942 42.01 -2.06 -35.24
N VAL A 943 40.94 -2.78 -34.94
CA VAL A 943 39.82 -3.04 -35.85
C VAL A 943 38.98 -1.78 -36.09
N GLN A 944 38.79 -0.94 -35.05
CA GLN A 944 38.10 0.35 -35.19
C GLN A 944 38.72 1.31 -36.23
N SER A 945 40.00 1.14 -36.58
CA SER A 945 40.72 2.04 -37.49
C SER A 945 40.60 1.69 -38.99
N LYS A 946 40.01 0.54 -39.34
CA LYS A 946 40.15 -0.04 -40.69
C LYS A 946 38.98 0.20 -41.65
N ASN A 947 37.73 0.29 -41.17
CA ASN A 947 36.55 0.41 -42.05
C ASN A 947 35.55 1.43 -41.49
N LEU A 948 35.26 2.49 -42.24
CA LEU A 948 34.35 3.58 -41.83
C LEU A 948 32.86 3.20 -41.88
N ASN A 949 32.51 2.00 -42.36
CA ASN A 949 31.14 1.57 -42.65
C ASN A 949 30.68 0.32 -41.88
N THR A 950 31.44 -0.16 -40.89
CA THR A 950 31.06 -1.31 -40.05
C THR A 950 31.01 -0.90 -38.58
N VAL A 951 30.10 -1.52 -37.82
CA VAL A 951 30.03 -1.39 -36.35
C VAL A 951 30.79 -2.58 -35.77
N PRO A 952 32.03 -2.41 -35.28
CA PRO A 952 32.76 -3.52 -34.68
C PRO A 952 32.09 -3.92 -33.35
N GLY A 953 32.18 -5.21 -32.98
CA GLY A 953 31.73 -5.74 -31.68
C GLY A 953 32.89 -6.33 -30.88
N LEU A 954 32.90 -6.14 -29.56
CA LEU A 954 33.76 -6.86 -28.61
C LEU A 954 32.87 -7.53 -27.56
N GLY A 955 33.03 -8.84 -27.41
CA GLY A 955 32.09 -9.69 -26.70
C GLY A 955 32.74 -10.85 -25.95
N ILE A 956 31.90 -11.74 -25.43
CA ILE A 956 32.28 -12.97 -24.73
C ILE A 956 31.68 -14.17 -25.46
N HIS A 957 32.44 -15.26 -25.50
CA HIS A 957 32.07 -16.56 -26.04
C HIS A 957 32.21 -17.64 -24.97
N VAL A 958 31.19 -18.49 -24.84
CA VAL A 958 31.10 -19.57 -23.87
C VAL A 958 30.92 -20.88 -24.62
N HIS A 959 31.91 -21.74 -24.52
CA HIS A 959 31.89 -23.09 -25.07
C HIS A 959 31.84 -24.13 -23.96
N ILE A 960 30.99 -25.15 -24.07
CA ILE A 960 31.02 -26.29 -23.16
C ILE A 960 31.74 -27.43 -23.86
N PRO A 961 32.94 -27.86 -23.40
CA PRO A 961 33.70 -28.91 -24.05
C PRO A 961 32.87 -30.16 -24.34
N GLY A 962 32.77 -30.54 -25.62
CA GLY A 962 31.98 -31.70 -26.05
C GLY A 962 30.55 -31.39 -26.50
N GLN A 963 30.10 -30.14 -26.41
CA GLN A 963 28.95 -29.64 -27.18
C GLN A 963 29.39 -29.24 -28.60
N GLU A 964 28.46 -29.24 -29.56
CA GLU A 964 28.73 -28.78 -30.92
C GLU A 964 28.79 -27.25 -30.97
N ASP A 965 29.75 -26.66 -31.70
CA ASP A 965 30.05 -25.21 -31.75
C ASP A 965 28.84 -24.29 -32.00
N TYR A 966 27.75 -24.78 -32.61
CA TYR A 966 26.54 -23.98 -32.81
C TYR A 966 25.71 -23.77 -31.53
N MET A 967 26.01 -24.53 -30.47
CA MET A 967 25.40 -24.43 -29.14
C MET A 967 26.11 -23.40 -28.26
N ASP A 968 27.22 -22.84 -28.74
CA ASP A 968 28.02 -21.89 -27.98
C ASP A 968 27.26 -20.57 -27.78
N GLY A 969 27.41 -20.00 -26.58
CA GLY A 969 26.82 -18.71 -26.24
C GLY A 969 27.78 -17.59 -26.60
N GLN A 970 27.41 -16.70 -27.52
CA GLN A 970 28.20 -15.52 -27.86
C GLN A 970 27.39 -14.23 -27.67
N ILE A 971 27.98 -13.22 -27.04
CA ILE A 971 27.32 -11.94 -26.78
C ILE A 971 28.30 -10.77 -26.90
N ASP A 972 27.95 -9.78 -27.71
CA ASP A 972 28.72 -8.53 -27.85
C ASP A 972 28.36 -7.57 -26.71
N LEU A 973 29.36 -7.18 -25.93
CA LEU A 973 29.19 -6.31 -24.76
C LEU A 973 29.64 -4.87 -25.03
N VAL A 974 30.52 -4.66 -26.01
CA VAL A 974 31.12 -3.35 -26.28
C VAL A 974 30.80 -2.92 -27.70
N SER A 975 30.17 -1.76 -27.80
CA SER A 975 29.90 -1.07 -29.05
C SER A 975 30.29 0.41 -28.93
N GLY A 976 31.15 0.89 -29.82
CA GLY A 976 31.64 2.27 -29.78
C GLY A 976 32.43 2.61 -28.51
N ARG A 977 31.88 3.52 -27.67
CA ARG A 977 32.43 3.94 -26.37
C ARG A 977 31.59 3.46 -25.18
N THR A 978 30.78 2.43 -25.41
CA THR A 978 29.79 1.96 -24.45
C THR A 978 30.00 0.47 -24.18
N ILE A 979 29.89 0.08 -22.92
CA ILE A 979 29.83 -1.31 -22.44
C ILE A 979 28.39 -1.55 -21.99
N ASP A 980 27.63 -2.33 -22.74
CA ASP A 980 26.26 -2.67 -22.41
C ASP A 980 26.22 -4.01 -21.67
N VAL A 981 26.05 -3.97 -20.35
CA VAL A 981 25.90 -5.17 -19.52
C VAL A 981 24.44 -5.58 -19.35
N SER A 982 23.48 -4.72 -19.72
CA SER A 982 22.05 -5.03 -19.71
C SER A 982 21.69 -6.15 -20.70
N ILE A 983 22.52 -6.35 -21.72
CA ILE A 983 22.29 -7.43 -22.69
C ILE A 983 22.35 -8.83 -22.04
N LEU A 984 23.06 -8.98 -20.91
CA LEU A 984 23.11 -10.23 -20.14
C LEU A 984 21.78 -10.54 -19.42
N GLU A 985 20.88 -9.57 -19.25
CA GLU A 985 19.54 -9.81 -18.71
C GLU A 985 18.72 -10.74 -19.60
N TYR A 986 18.98 -10.70 -20.90
CA TYR A 986 18.33 -11.56 -21.90
C TYR A 986 18.97 -12.94 -22.01
N THR A 987 20.07 -13.22 -21.29
CA THR A 987 20.76 -14.52 -21.25
C THR A 987 21.02 -15.00 -19.81
N PRO A 988 19.97 -15.43 -19.07
CA PRO A 988 20.09 -15.76 -17.65
C PRO A 988 21.10 -16.86 -17.33
N SER A 989 21.35 -17.80 -18.25
CA SER A 989 22.35 -18.86 -18.10
C SER A 989 23.78 -18.28 -18.10
N MET A 990 24.10 -17.37 -19.03
CA MET A 990 25.39 -16.68 -19.06
C MET A 990 25.54 -15.69 -17.90
N ARG A 991 24.45 -15.02 -17.50
CA ARG A 991 24.43 -14.09 -16.36
C ARG A 991 24.78 -14.77 -15.04
N LYS A 992 24.35 -16.02 -14.85
CA LYS A 992 24.59 -16.80 -13.63
C LYS A 992 25.95 -17.51 -13.62
N GLU A 993 26.64 -17.59 -14.76
CA GLU A 993 27.92 -18.30 -14.89
C GLU A 993 29.08 -17.46 -14.32
N PRO A 994 29.77 -17.92 -13.24
CA PRO A 994 30.82 -17.14 -12.58
C PRO A 994 31.99 -16.74 -13.50
N HIS A 995 32.39 -17.62 -14.43
CA HIS A 995 33.49 -17.37 -15.36
C HIS A 995 33.16 -16.25 -16.38
N VAL A 996 31.88 -16.11 -16.76
CA VAL A 996 31.41 -15.01 -17.62
C VAL A 996 31.49 -13.69 -16.87
N MET A 997 30.98 -13.64 -15.63
CA MET A 997 31.03 -12.41 -14.81
C MET A 997 32.47 -11.94 -14.53
N ALA A 998 33.40 -12.88 -14.34
CA ALA A 998 34.82 -12.56 -14.18
C ALA A 998 35.42 -11.87 -15.42
N LYS A 999 35.09 -12.36 -16.63
CA LYS A 999 35.53 -11.76 -17.90
C LYS A 999 34.91 -10.39 -18.17
N VAL A 1000 33.63 -10.21 -17.80
CA VAL A 1000 32.98 -8.88 -17.84
C VAL A 1000 33.72 -7.89 -16.96
N ALA A 1001 34.05 -8.27 -15.72
CA ALA A 1001 34.80 -7.41 -14.80
C ALA A 1001 36.21 -7.05 -15.33
N GLU A 1002 36.93 -8.01 -15.90
CA GLU A 1002 38.24 -7.81 -16.54
C GLU A 1002 38.16 -6.75 -17.66
N LEU A 1003 37.11 -6.82 -18.47
CA LEU A 1003 36.87 -5.90 -19.59
C LEU A 1003 36.51 -4.49 -19.14
N ILE A 1004 35.62 -4.35 -18.15
CA ILE A 1004 35.24 -3.04 -17.58
C ILE A 1004 36.45 -2.37 -16.94
N HIS A 1005 37.29 -3.13 -16.21
CA HIS A 1005 38.52 -2.61 -15.63
C HIS A 1005 39.45 -2.03 -16.70
N ARG A 1006 39.50 -2.67 -17.88
CA ARG A 1006 40.43 -2.28 -18.94
C ARG A 1006 39.97 -1.10 -19.79
N LEU A 1007 38.68 -0.79 -19.76
CA LEU A 1007 38.05 0.31 -20.49
C LEU A 1007 37.41 1.34 -19.55
N PRO A 1008 38.17 1.96 -18.62
CA PRO A 1008 37.61 2.83 -17.57
C PRO A 1008 36.94 4.11 -18.10
N ASP A 1009 37.26 4.51 -19.32
CA ASP A 1009 36.72 5.72 -19.96
C ASP A 1009 35.41 5.48 -20.72
N TYR A 1010 34.95 4.24 -20.81
CA TYR A 1010 33.70 3.88 -21.50
C TYR A 1010 32.48 4.20 -20.61
N GLU A 1011 31.32 4.36 -21.24
CA GLU A 1011 30.02 4.47 -20.55
C GLU A 1011 29.45 3.07 -20.34
N ILE A 1012 28.85 2.80 -19.18
CA ILE A 1012 28.29 1.48 -18.87
C ILE A 1012 26.77 1.60 -18.90
N ILE A 1013 26.10 0.71 -19.63
CA ILE A 1013 24.63 0.63 -19.71
C ILE A 1013 24.17 -0.65 -19.00
N GLY A 1014 23.21 -0.51 -18.09
CA GLY A 1014 22.64 -1.62 -17.31
C GLY A 1014 23.11 -1.66 -15.86
N ASP A 1015 22.31 -2.27 -14.99
CA ASP A 1015 22.60 -2.39 -13.56
C ASP A 1015 23.75 -3.36 -13.29
N ILE A 1016 24.86 -2.80 -12.80
CA ILE A 1016 25.98 -3.58 -12.27
C ILE A 1016 25.58 -4.11 -10.90
N GLN A 1017 25.31 -5.41 -10.83
CA GLN A 1017 24.88 -6.07 -9.60
C GLN A 1017 25.94 -5.93 -8.48
N PRO A 1018 25.54 -5.86 -7.19
CA PRO A 1018 26.46 -5.78 -6.05
C PRO A 1018 27.52 -6.88 -6.03
N GLU A 1019 27.21 -8.05 -6.57
CA GLU A 1019 28.13 -9.18 -6.70
C GLU A 1019 29.30 -8.82 -7.65
N LEU A 1020 29.06 -8.07 -8.73
CA LEU A 1020 30.12 -7.50 -9.60
C LEU A 1020 31.06 -6.55 -8.87
N PHE A 1021 30.58 -5.84 -7.84
CA PHE A 1021 31.44 -5.00 -7.00
C PHE A 1021 32.40 -5.81 -6.14
N VAL A 1022 32.02 -7.02 -5.71
CA VAL A 1022 32.94 -7.94 -5.01
C VAL A 1022 34.11 -8.34 -5.93
N TRP A 1023 33.86 -8.41 -7.24
CA TRP A 1023 34.84 -8.73 -8.28
C TRP A 1023 35.71 -7.51 -8.70
N LEU A 1024 35.24 -6.28 -8.49
CA LEU A 1024 35.89 -5.02 -8.91
C LEU A 1024 36.79 -4.38 -7.83
N ASP A 1025 36.65 -4.75 -6.56
CA ASP A 1025 37.23 -4.02 -5.41
C ASP A 1025 38.50 -4.66 -4.83
N VAL A 1026 39.31 -5.33 -5.68
CA VAL A 1026 40.60 -5.94 -5.31
C VAL A 1026 41.79 -4.95 -5.51
N PRO A 1027 42.87 -5.05 -4.72
CA PRO A 1027 43.94 -4.04 -4.71
C PRO A 1027 44.71 -3.77 -6.01
N ASP A 1028 44.82 -4.71 -6.95
CA ASP A 1028 45.56 -4.50 -8.21
C ASP A 1028 44.96 -5.13 -9.47
N GLY A 1029 43.85 -5.85 -9.36
CA GLY A 1029 43.18 -6.49 -10.51
C GLY A 1029 44.01 -7.55 -11.23
N THR A 1030 45.23 -7.87 -10.75
CA THR A 1030 46.10 -8.90 -11.37
C THR A 1030 45.74 -10.31 -10.93
N VAL A 1031 45.08 -10.42 -9.78
CA VAL A 1031 44.48 -11.63 -9.23
C VAL A 1031 43.15 -11.26 -8.57
N ASN A 1032 42.16 -12.12 -8.74
CA ASN A 1032 40.80 -11.93 -8.25
C ASN A 1032 40.43 -13.00 -7.21
N VAL A 1033 39.23 -12.90 -6.66
CA VAL A 1033 38.74 -13.80 -5.60
C VAL A 1033 38.55 -15.25 -6.08
N LEU A 1034 38.30 -15.49 -7.38
CA LEU A 1034 38.27 -16.85 -7.95
C LEU A 1034 39.68 -17.44 -8.00
N ASP A 1035 40.67 -16.66 -8.47
CA ASP A 1035 42.06 -17.11 -8.49
C ASP A 1035 42.51 -17.51 -7.07
N MET A 1036 42.08 -16.77 -6.04
CA MET A 1036 42.34 -17.08 -4.63
C MET A 1036 41.65 -18.38 -4.17
N LYS A 1037 40.40 -18.61 -4.59
CA LYS A 1037 39.64 -19.84 -4.29
C LYS A 1037 40.23 -21.06 -4.99
N GLU A 1038 40.60 -20.94 -6.26
CA GLU A 1038 41.34 -21.95 -7.03
C GLU A 1038 42.72 -22.22 -6.43
N TYR A 1039 43.38 -21.18 -5.93
CA TYR A 1039 44.64 -21.30 -5.21
C TYR A 1039 44.50 -22.10 -3.89
N GLY A 1040 43.29 -22.33 -3.39
CA GLY A 1040 43.00 -23.13 -2.20
C GLY A 1040 42.78 -22.32 -0.92
N TYR A 1041 42.47 -21.03 -1.04
CA TYR A 1041 42.22 -20.13 0.08
C TYR A 1041 40.76 -19.60 0.04
N GLN A 1042 40.02 -19.79 1.11
CA GLN A 1042 38.55 -19.71 1.14
C GLN A 1042 38.01 -18.59 2.03
N TRP A 1043 38.87 -17.83 2.73
CA TRP A 1043 38.40 -16.78 3.64
C TRP A 1043 37.90 -15.52 2.91
N ASP A 1044 36.58 -15.32 2.90
CA ASP A 1044 35.89 -14.27 2.13
C ASP A 1044 36.17 -12.82 2.58
N ARG A 1045 36.92 -12.60 3.67
CA ARG A 1045 37.35 -11.25 4.11
C ARG A 1045 38.73 -10.85 3.61
N MET A 1046 39.41 -11.73 2.87
CA MET A 1046 40.72 -11.48 2.28
C MET A 1046 40.58 -10.99 0.84
N LEU A 1047 41.28 -9.91 0.49
CA LEU A 1047 41.36 -9.42 -0.88
C LEU A 1047 42.71 -9.82 -1.49
N PRO A 1048 42.74 -10.60 -2.58
CA PRO A 1048 43.97 -11.09 -3.18
C PRO A 1048 44.70 -9.99 -3.96
N MET A 1049 46.02 -10.12 -4.07
CA MET A 1049 46.87 -9.22 -4.86
C MET A 1049 48.16 -9.91 -5.32
N GLY A 1050 48.75 -9.36 -6.38
CA GLY A 1050 50.04 -9.78 -6.90
C GLY A 1050 51.20 -9.31 -6.03
N LYS A 1051 52.36 -9.94 -6.23
CA LYS A 1051 53.60 -9.68 -5.48
C LYS A 1051 54.07 -8.22 -5.57
N GLU A 1052 53.91 -7.57 -6.72
CA GLU A 1052 54.31 -6.17 -6.91
C GLU A 1052 53.47 -5.22 -6.07
N LYS A 1053 52.14 -5.41 -6.05
CA LYS A 1053 51.25 -4.59 -5.24
C LYS A 1053 51.39 -4.86 -3.75
N ALA A 1054 51.57 -6.12 -3.37
CA ALA A 1054 51.90 -6.52 -2.01
C ALA A 1054 53.13 -5.76 -1.49
N MET A 1055 54.17 -5.64 -2.33
CA MET A 1055 55.38 -4.90 -1.97
C MET A 1055 55.14 -3.38 -1.87
N GLU A 1056 54.33 -2.81 -2.75
CA GLU A 1056 53.92 -1.39 -2.70
C GLU A 1056 53.14 -1.06 -1.42
N LEU A 1057 52.12 -1.86 -1.10
CA LEU A 1057 51.24 -1.62 0.06
C LEU A 1057 51.96 -1.85 1.39
N TYR A 1058 52.82 -2.87 1.46
CA TYR A 1058 53.65 -3.11 2.63
C TYR A 1058 54.61 -1.94 2.91
N GLN A 1059 55.28 -1.40 1.86
CA GLN A 1059 56.13 -0.21 2.01
C GLN A 1059 55.34 1.04 2.42
N LYS A 1060 54.05 1.10 2.07
CA LYS A 1060 53.11 2.16 2.46
C LYS A 1060 52.45 1.92 3.82
N GLY A 1061 52.86 0.87 4.55
CA GLY A 1061 52.47 0.62 5.94
C GLY A 1061 51.19 -0.19 6.13
N LEU A 1062 50.61 -0.81 5.10
CA LEU A 1062 49.53 -1.79 5.32
C LEU A 1062 50.08 -3.12 5.80
N MET A 1063 49.27 -3.83 6.58
CA MET A 1063 49.52 -5.22 6.90
C MET A 1063 49.19 -6.08 5.69
N VAL A 1064 50.22 -6.71 5.12
CA VAL A 1064 50.12 -7.63 3.99
C VAL A 1064 50.38 -9.05 4.47
N GLN A 1065 49.63 -10.01 3.91
CA GLN A 1065 49.65 -11.40 4.32
C GLN A 1065 50.06 -12.30 3.15
N LYS A 1066 50.83 -13.35 3.44
CA LYS A 1066 51.12 -14.46 2.53
C LYS A 1066 50.01 -15.48 2.66
N LEU A 1067 49.34 -15.80 1.55
CA LEU A 1067 48.28 -16.80 1.49
C LEU A 1067 48.87 -18.15 1.07
N TYR A 1068 48.29 -19.24 1.58
CA TYR A 1068 48.67 -20.61 1.27
C TYR A 1068 47.48 -21.46 0.79
N PRO A 1069 47.69 -22.48 -0.06
CA PRO A 1069 46.63 -23.33 -0.61
C PRO A 1069 45.86 -24.22 0.36
N ASN A 1070 46.27 -24.24 1.63
CA ASN A 1070 45.66 -25.02 2.70
C ASN A 1070 44.78 -24.14 3.59
N ASP A 1071 44.29 -23.02 3.07
CA ASP A 1071 43.46 -22.05 3.77
C ASP A 1071 44.14 -21.47 5.03
N THR A 1072 45.45 -21.17 4.93
CA THR A 1072 46.20 -20.51 6.01
C THR A 1072 46.94 -19.27 5.52
N GLU A 1073 47.21 -18.34 6.43
CA GLU A 1073 47.88 -17.08 6.14
C GLU A 1073 48.94 -16.72 7.18
N THR A 1074 49.97 -15.97 6.75
CA THR A 1074 50.99 -15.42 7.66
C THR A 1074 51.33 -13.98 7.32
N TYR A 1075 51.59 -13.17 8.33
CA TYR A 1075 52.03 -11.78 8.11
C TYR A 1075 53.40 -11.72 7.44
N VAL A 1076 53.54 -10.77 6.53
CA VAL A 1076 54.84 -10.35 6.00
C VAL A 1076 55.62 -9.65 7.11
N GLN A 1077 56.77 -10.19 7.52
CA GLN A 1077 57.61 -9.59 8.57
C GLN A 1077 58.77 -8.75 8.03
N GLY A 1078 59.04 -8.82 6.73
CA GLY A 1078 60.00 -7.96 6.06
C GLY A 1078 59.96 -8.07 4.53
N VAL A 1079 60.72 -7.21 3.84
CA VAL A 1079 60.78 -7.20 2.36
C VAL A 1079 61.32 -8.53 1.81
N GLU A 1080 62.14 -9.25 2.58
CA GLU A 1080 62.67 -10.57 2.23
C GLU A 1080 61.55 -11.64 2.17
N ASP A 1081 60.49 -11.52 2.99
CA ASP A 1081 59.32 -12.42 2.96
C ASP A 1081 58.50 -12.24 1.68
N LEU A 1082 58.37 -10.99 1.19
CA LEU A 1082 57.70 -10.69 -0.07
C LEU A 1082 58.46 -11.27 -1.26
N GLN A 1083 59.79 -11.23 -1.23
CA GLN A 1083 60.62 -11.77 -2.30
C GLN A 1083 60.69 -13.30 -2.29
N GLY A 1084 60.65 -13.94 -1.11
CA GLY A 1084 60.80 -15.38 -0.94
C GLY A 1084 59.51 -16.22 -1.00
N HIS A 1085 58.34 -15.58 -1.06
CA HIS A 1085 57.05 -16.27 -1.25
C HIS A 1085 56.66 -16.27 -2.74
N ASP A 1086 56.33 -17.46 -3.25
CA ASP A 1086 55.88 -17.70 -4.63
C ASP A 1086 54.35 -17.86 -4.72
N GLY A 1087 53.64 -17.79 -3.58
CA GLY A 1087 52.19 -17.86 -3.50
C GLY A 1087 51.49 -16.51 -3.64
N MET A 1088 50.16 -16.52 -3.47
CA MET A 1088 49.37 -15.29 -3.46
C MET A 1088 49.58 -14.47 -2.18
N PHE A 1089 49.29 -13.18 -2.28
CA PHE A 1089 49.28 -12.25 -1.16
C PHE A 1089 47.87 -11.70 -0.98
N GLY A 1090 47.56 -11.24 0.22
CA GLY A 1090 46.27 -10.64 0.54
C GLY A 1090 46.34 -9.54 1.57
N VAL A 1091 45.27 -8.74 1.59
CA VAL A 1091 45.00 -7.73 2.62
C VAL A 1091 43.58 -7.94 3.14
N GLU A 1092 43.37 -7.71 4.43
CA GLU A 1092 42.02 -7.79 5.00
C GLU A 1092 41.16 -6.63 4.48
N LYS A 1093 39.93 -6.95 4.08
CA LYS A 1093 38.99 -6.00 3.47
C LYS A 1093 38.81 -4.72 4.31
N GLY A 1094 38.71 -4.85 5.64
CA GLY A 1094 38.55 -3.70 6.53
C GLY A 1094 39.79 -2.79 6.63
N ASP A 1095 41.00 -3.35 6.45
CA ASP A 1095 42.24 -2.57 6.43
C ASP A 1095 42.44 -1.88 5.08
N TRP A 1096 42.01 -2.53 3.99
CA TRP A 1096 41.97 -1.95 2.66
C TRP A 1096 41.01 -0.75 2.59
N GLU A 1097 39.80 -0.88 3.12
CA GLU A 1097 38.81 0.20 3.19
C GLU A 1097 39.33 1.41 3.97
N LYS A 1098 39.87 1.20 5.18
CA LYS A 1098 40.47 2.28 5.99
C LYS A 1098 41.67 2.94 5.30
N TRP A 1099 42.49 2.17 4.61
CA TRP A 1099 43.63 2.72 3.88
C TRP A 1099 43.19 3.56 2.67
N ARG A 1100 42.09 3.20 2.02
CA ARG A 1100 41.49 3.95 0.90
C ARG A 1100 40.85 5.26 1.35
N GLU A 1101 40.10 5.27 2.46
CA GLU A 1101 39.45 6.48 3.00
C GLU A 1101 40.44 7.56 3.46
N GLY A 1102 41.66 7.17 3.83
CA GLY A 1102 42.70 8.07 4.34
C GLY A 1102 43.48 8.87 3.29
N ARG A 1103 43.21 8.75 1.99
CA ARG A 1103 43.88 9.52 0.93
C ARG A 1103 42.85 10.25 0.06
N GLU A 1104 43.18 11.48 -0.33
CA GLU A 1104 42.42 12.24 -1.34
C GLU A 1104 42.16 11.36 -2.56
N ILE A 1105 40.87 11.08 -2.78
CA ILE A 1105 40.33 10.32 -3.91
C ILE A 1105 40.93 10.89 -5.20
N SER A 1106 41.69 10.06 -5.91
CA SER A 1106 42.22 10.48 -7.21
C SER A 1106 41.04 10.78 -8.14
N LYS A 1107 41.15 11.82 -8.97
CA LYS A 1107 40.12 12.22 -9.94
C LYS A 1107 39.62 11.08 -10.86
N GLN A 1108 40.33 9.94 -10.93
CA GLN A 1108 39.89 8.76 -11.68
C GLN A 1108 38.77 7.98 -10.97
N GLU A 1109 38.79 7.81 -9.65
CA GLU A 1109 37.75 7.06 -8.91
C GLU A 1109 36.42 7.82 -8.77
N SER A 1110 36.47 9.16 -8.79
CA SER A 1110 35.29 10.02 -8.93
C SER A 1110 34.49 9.77 -10.21
N THR A 1111 35.11 9.14 -11.22
CA THR A 1111 34.49 8.90 -12.53
C THR A 1111 33.67 7.61 -12.53
N TYR A 1112 34.04 6.62 -11.71
CA TYR A 1112 33.35 5.33 -11.60
C TYR A 1112 31.97 5.49 -10.93
N ARG A 1113 31.89 6.26 -9.83
CA ARG A 1113 30.61 6.52 -9.14
C ARG A 1113 29.69 7.53 -9.84
N LYS A 1114 30.21 8.31 -10.80
CA LYS A 1114 29.41 9.30 -11.55
C LYS A 1114 28.81 8.76 -12.85
N LYS A 1115 29.18 7.54 -13.27
CA LYS A 1115 28.82 6.97 -14.58
C LYS A 1115 27.84 5.79 -14.52
N VAL A 1116 27.42 5.35 -13.33
CA VAL A 1116 26.26 4.47 -13.20
C VAL A 1116 25.05 5.40 -13.13
N ARG A 1117 24.24 5.41 -14.19
CA ARG A 1117 23.02 6.20 -14.31
C ARG A 1117 21.87 5.33 -14.75
#